data_AF-A0ABD3ASI2-F1
#
_entry.id   AF-A0ABD3ASI2-F1
#
_cell.length_a   1.000
_cell.length_b   1.000
_cell.length_c   1.000
_cell.angle_alpha   90.00
_cell.angle_beta   90.00
_cell.angle_gamma   90.00
#
_symmetry.space_group_name_H-M   'P 1'
#
loop_
_entity.id
_entity.type
_entity.pdbx_description
1 polymer ?
#
loop_
_entity_poly.entity_id
_entity_poly.type
_entity_poly.pdbx_seq_one_letter_code
_entity_poly.pdbx_strand_id
1 'polypeptide(L)'
;MFGQSSSSQSSGFCGSGALSHVYIQYPPLRCTISGSRNLFYDDGSKLLLAHTSDRVFSWKTAPFDPNVTPSTDSINEGPVLSIRYSVDSKLLAVQRSNHEVQIWNREGAKLCSYQCRSESEHILGFFWTDCPTCDIVFVKTSGLELFSYSADSKSLTLVETKKINVSWYIYTHESRLVLLAQGMQNKTFTGYQISSAGIIRLPKFEMAMAKHEANSKPVLAAEDVHVVTVYGRIYCLQFDRVAMLLHSYRFYRDAVIQQGSLPIYSNRIAVSALDNVLLVHQVDAKVVIMYDIFADSRAPISAPLPLLLRGYPRAASLCSQSTSRNSEALETKVLSDTEVITYGDGWTFLVPDLICDVTNGLLWKINLDLEAISSSSSEVPFILDFLQRRKLDANKAKQLSLTVAKTMILERRPVSVVARALDVLVTSYSQSIKTGSYFKRTKADKTSNSGVSDANNCTDAFGKSVKHGTQSGGLESESIGRSCFLTSDSDDKLNAEAQKITSLTLDSSSGKIDGEQSLRAEPAGASLHQPSARSQIIGPSDAPLNASTSENQDSQVTSAAISPDDLYNSVFAPVDEEIAGDASYLVAIIVEFLHRANLENLKIHPNIYVLTVQLLARSERHAELGLFITNKILEPSKEVALQLLESGRQNFQNFQTRKLGLDMIRQLSLHQDYVLLLVQDGYYLEALRYARKNKVNTVRPSLFLEAAYASNDPQHLAAVLRFFSDFIPGFKSTSDHHTYSRVLAEMSASVAA
;
A
#
# COMPACT_ATOMS: atom_id res chain seq x y z
N MET A 1 -32.55 8.34 41.08
CA MET A 1 -32.89 9.34 40.03
C MET A 1 -31.66 9.51 39.17
N PHE A 2 -31.79 9.46 37.84
CA PHE A 2 -30.65 9.54 36.93
C PHE A 2 -30.39 10.99 36.51
N GLY A 3 -29.14 11.44 36.60
CA GLY A 3 -28.69 12.71 36.04
C GLY A 3 -28.42 12.59 34.53
N GLN A 4 -28.67 13.65 33.77
CA GLN A 4 -28.48 13.67 32.33
C GLN A 4 -27.00 13.86 31.97
N SER A 5 -26.49 13.09 31.01
CA SER A 5 -25.24 13.37 30.31
C SER A 5 -25.50 14.27 29.10
N SER A 6 -24.71 15.33 28.95
CA SER A 6 -24.82 16.29 27.84
C SER A 6 -24.32 15.69 26.52
N SER A 7 -25.03 16.00 25.43
CA SER A 7 -24.68 15.56 24.08
C SER A 7 -23.50 16.35 23.51
N SER A 8 -22.38 15.68 23.23
CA SER A 8 -21.40 16.16 22.24
C SER A 8 -21.88 15.85 20.81
N GLN A 9 -21.47 16.66 19.85
CA GLN A 9 -21.99 16.63 18.48
C GLN A 9 -21.28 15.57 17.63
N SER A 10 -22.03 14.57 17.14
CA SER A 10 -21.55 13.69 16.07
C SER A 10 -21.67 14.38 14.72
N SER A 11 -20.59 14.37 13.94
CA SER A 11 -20.60 14.78 12.53
C SER A 11 -21.57 13.89 11.74
N GLY A 12 -22.51 14.49 11.01
CA GLY A 12 -23.70 13.81 10.52
C GLY A 12 -23.47 12.75 9.44
N PHE A 13 -23.75 11.48 9.76
CA PHE A 13 -23.81 10.39 8.79
C PHE A 13 -25.07 10.51 7.90
N CYS A 14 -24.88 10.78 6.59
CA CYS A 14 -26.00 10.95 5.65
C CYS A 14 -26.49 9.59 5.12
N GLY A 15 -27.49 9.02 5.80
CA GLY A 15 -27.78 7.59 5.80
C GLY A 15 -28.25 6.88 4.51
N SER A 16 -27.72 5.66 4.35
CA SER A 16 -28.51 4.53 3.84
C SER A 16 -28.30 3.30 4.74
N GLY A 17 -29.36 2.83 5.39
CA GLY A 17 -29.31 1.86 6.50
C GLY A 17 -29.07 0.40 6.11
N ALA A 18 -28.24 0.14 5.11
CA ALA A 18 -27.84 -1.20 4.68
C ALA A 18 -26.32 -1.27 4.59
N LEU A 19 -25.69 -1.87 5.61
CA LEU A 19 -24.26 -2.20 5.56
C LEU A 19 -24.03 -3.27 4.49
N SER A 20 -23.04 -3.04 3.63
CA SER A 20 -22.48 -4.05 2.75
C SER A 20 -21.03 -3.73 2.44
N HIS A 21 -20.23 -4.79 2.32
CA HIS A 21 -18.80 -4.73 2.07
C HIS A 21 -18.43 -4.41 0.62
N VAL A 22 -19.36 -4.65 -0.32
CA VAL A 22 -19.13 -4.52 -1.76
C VAL A 22 -20.30 -3.77 -2.39
N TYR A 23 -20.00 -2.75 -3.20
CA TYR A 23 -21.03 -1.92 -3.81
C TYR A 23 -20.74 -1.51 -5.24
N ILE A 24 -21.82 -1.18 -5.96
CA ILE A 24 -21.83 -0.48 -7.24
C ILE A 24 -22.45 0.90 -7.03
N GLN A 25 -21.94 1.92 -7.74
CA GLN A 25 -22.34 3.31 -7.56
C GLN A 25 -23.22 3.79 -8.73
N TYR A 26 -24.33 4.46 -8.41
CA TYR A 26 -25.17 5.20 -9.37
C TYR A 26 -24.60 6.62 -9.60
N PRO A 27 -24.64 7.18 -10.82
CA PRO A 27 -25.15 6.57 -12.05
C PRO A 27 -24.21 5.51 -12.66
N PRO A 28 -24.75 4.48 -13.33
CA PRO A 28 -23.96 3.62 -14.21
C PRO A 28 -23.52 4.37 -15.47
N LEU A 29 -22.48 3.87 -16.12
CA LEU A 29 -22.18 4.27 -17.49
C LEU A 29 -23.24 3.67 -18.43
N ARG A 30 -23.95 4.52 -19.18
CA ARG A 30 -24.98 4.10 -20.14
C ARG A 30 -24.35 3.86 -21.51
N CYS A 31 -24.38 2.62 -21.97
CA CYS A 31 -23.75 2.14 -23.21
C CYS A 31 -24.79 1.78 -24.29
N THR A 32 -26.04 2.23 -24.14
CA THR A 32 -27.14 1.96 -25.05
C THR A 32 -27.08 2.85 -26.30
N ILE A 33 -27.02 2.22 -27.48
CA ILE A 33 -27.07 2.91 -28.78
C ILE A 33 -28.16 2.28 -29.65
N SER A 34 -29.03 3.11 -30.22
CA SER A 34 -30.11 2.70 -31.11
C SER A 34 -29.59 1.86 -32.29
N GLY A 35 -30.09 0.63 -32.42
CA GLY A 35 -29.68 -0.30 -33.49
C GLY A 35 -28.39 -1.09 -33.21
N SER A 36 -27.71 -0.86 -32.09
CA SER A 36 -26.59 -1.71 -31.66
C SER A 36 -27.08 -3.10 -31.21
N ARG A 37 -26.26 -4.13 -31.40
CA ARG A 37 -26.66 -5.55 -31.19
C ARG A 37 -25.94 -6.27 -30.06
N ASN A 38 -24.63 -6.09 -29.93
CA ASN A 38 -23.79 -6.73 -28.91
C ASN A 38 -22.85 -5.70 -28.28
N LEU A 39 -22.54 -5.90 -27.00
CA LEU A 39 -21.43 -5.26 -26.29
C LEU A 39 -20.23 -6.22 -26.24
N PHE A 40 -19.03 -5.69 -26.49
CA PHE A 40 -17.77 -6.41 -26.35
C PHE A 40 -16.84 -5.64 -25.40
N TYR A 41 -16.13 -6.33 -24.50
CA TYR A 41 -15.12 -5.71 -23.65
C TYR A 41 -13.73 -6.01 -24.20
N ASP A 42 -13.00 -4.95 -24.60
CA ASP A 42 -11.58 -5.04 -24.85
C ASP A 42 -10.83 -4.78 -23.54
N ASP A 43 -10.54 -5.87 -22.84
CA ASP A 43 -9.76 -5.90 -21.62
C ASP A 43 -8.30 -5.46 -21.81
N GLY A 44 -7.84 -5.34 -23.06
CA GLY A 44 -6.52 -4.85 -23.44
C GLY A 44 -6.45 -3.33 -23.44
N SER A 45 -7.25 -2.69 -24.29
CA SER A 45 -7.33 -1.22 -24.38
C SER A 45 -8.21 -0.57 -23.30
N LYS A 46 -8.84 -1.36 -22.42
CA LYS A 46 -9.83 -0.93 -21.41
C LYS A 46 -10.98 -0.12 -22.03
N LEU A 47 -11.53 -0.66 -23.13
CA LEU A 47 -12.69 -0.11 -23.82
C LEU A 47 -13.87 -1.08 -23.73
N LEU A 48 -15.07 -0.57 -23.47
CA LEU A 48 -16.30 -1.27 -23.83
C LEU A 48 -16.72 -0.81 -25.23
N LEU A 49 -17.14 -1.74 -26.08
CA LEU A 49 -17.40 -1.54 -27.50
C LEU A 49 -18.83 -1.94 -27.86
N ALA A 50 -19.53 -1.10 -28.62
CA ALA A 50 -20.78 -1.44 -29.30
C ALA A 50 -20.59 -1.29 -30.82
N HIS A 51 -21.47 -1.89 -31.62
CA HIS A 51 -21.45 -1.74 -33.08
C HIS A 51 -22.86 -1.58 -33.65
N THR A 52 -22.99 -0.72 -34.68
CA THR A 52 -24.12 -0.67 -35.62
C THR A 52 -23.73 -1.43 -36.90
N SER A 53 -24.41 -1.22 -38.04
CA SER A 53 -23.93 -1.76 -39.31
C SER A 53 -22.65 -1.06 -39.80
N ASP A 54 -22.54 0.25 -39.59
CA ASP A 54 -21.53 1.14 -40.21
C ASP A 54 -20.46 1.68 -39.24
N ARG A 55 -20.63 1.51 -37.92
CA ARG A 55 -19.79 2.14 -36.89
C ARG A 55 -19.50 1.21 -35.72
N VAL A 56 -18.33 1.44 -35.12
CA VAL A 56 -17.98 0.97 -33.78
C VAL A 56 -17.96 2.16 -32.84
N PHE A 57 -18.63 2.02 -31.70
CA PHE A 57 -18.65 2.99 -30.61
C PHE A 57 -17.84 2.44 -29.45
N SER A 58 -17.04 3.29 -28.81
CA SER A 58 -16.05 2.89 -27.81
C SER A 58 -16.07 3.82 -26.60
N TRP A 59 -16.35 3.28 -25.41
CA TRP A 59 -16.29 3.99 -24.13
C TRP A 59 -15.05 3.55 -23.35
N LYS A 60 -14.35 4.49 -22.71
CA LYS A 60 -13.24 4.18 -21.80
C LYS A 60 -13.76 3.69 -20.45
N THR A 61 -13.21 2.59 -19.94
CA THR A 61 -13.60 2.02 -18.63
C THR A 61 -12.58 2.33 -17.53
N ALA A 62 -11.38 2.81 -17.89
CA ALA A 62 -10.32 3.21 -16.98
C ALA A 62 -9.69 4.55 -17.41
N PRO A 63 -9.70 5.62 -16.57
CA PRO A 63 -10.50 5.74 -15.34
C PRO A 63 -12.00 5.58 -15.64
N PHE A 64 -12.77 5.15 -14.63
CA PHE A 64 -14.21 4.96 -14.77
C PHE A 64 -14.95 6.27 -14.52
N ASP A 65 -15.60 6.80 -15.56
CA ASP A 65 -16.51 7.96 -15.49
C ASP A 65 -17.85 7.56 -16.11
N PRO A 66 -18.98 7.62 -15.36
CA PRO A 66 -20.29 7.26 -15.89
C PRO A 66 -20.84 8.25 -16.92
N ASN A 67 -20.19 9.41 -17.11
CA ASN A 67 -20.57 10.45 -18.08
C ASN A 67 -19.68 10.43 -19.34
N VAL A 68 -18.75 9.49 -19.47
CA VAL A 68 -17.80 9.49 -20.60
C VAL A 68 -18.52 9.31 -21.94
N THR A 69 -18.24 10.19 -22.89
CA THR A 69 -18.80 10.12 -24.25
C THR A 69 -18.08 9.06 -25.09
N PRO A 70 -18.80 8.32 -25.96
CA PRO A 70 -18.18 7.31 -26.82
C PRO A 70 -17.40 7.95 -27.97
N SER A 71 -16.16 7.49 -28.20
CA SER A 71 -15.49 7.67 -29.50
C SER A 71 -16.15 6.78 -30.55
N THR A 72 -16.21 7.24 -31.80
CA THR A 72 -16.84 6.51 -32.91
C THR A 72 -15.84 6.33 -34.05
N ASP A 73 -15.65 5.10 -34.52
CA ASP A 73 -14.81 4.75 -35.67
C ASP A 73 -15.67 4.06 -36.74
N SER A 74 -15.43 4.35 -38.02
CA SER A 74 -16.23 3.82 -39.15
C SER A 74 -15.76 2.45 -39.62
N ILE A 75 -16.70 1.57 -39.96
CA ILE A 75 -16.45 0.24 -40.54
C ILE A 75 -17.42 -0.03 -41.70
N ASN A 76 -17.03 -0.89 -42.66
CA ASN A 76 -18.00 -1.35 -43.67
C ASN A 76 -19.10 -2.23 -43.04
N GLU A 77 -20.27 -2.23 -43.66
CA GLU A 77 -21.36 -3.13 -43.29
C GLU A 77 -20.99 -4.61 -43.40
N GLY A 78 -21.51 -5.42 -42.48
CA GLY A 78 -21.31 -6.86 -42.44
C GLY A 78 -21.46 -7.44 -41.04
N PRO A 79 -21.45 -8.77 -40.90
CA PRO A 79 -21.45 -9.43 -39.59
C PRO A 79 -20.23 -9.03 -38.75
N VAL A 80 -20.39 -9.12 -37.43
CA VAL A 80 -19.36 -8.84 -36.42
C VAL A 80 -19.49 -9.90 -35.32
N LEU A 81 -18.46 -10.74 -35.17
CA LEU A 81 -18.38 -11.76 -34.12
C LEU A 81 -17.52 -11.31 -32.93
N SER A 82 -16.51 -10.48 -33.18
CA SER A 82 -15.64 -9.91 -32.15
C SER A 82 -14.94 -8.67 -32.69
N ILE A 83 -14.66 -7.70 -31.82
CA ILE A 83 -13.90 -6.47 -32.12
C ILE A 83 -12.87 -6.26 -31.02
N ARG A 84 -11.61 -5.95 -31.38
CA ARG A 84 -10.56 -5.49 -30.46
C ARG A 84 -9.63 -4.47 -31.11
N TYR A 85 -9.19 -3.47 -30.36
CA TYR A 85 -8.18 -2.51 -30.78
C TYR A 85 -6.78 -3.03 -30.47
N SER A 86 -5.78 -2.55 -31.21
CA SER A 86 -4.37 -2.75 -30.85
C SER A 86 -4.05 -2.13 -29.49
N VAL A 87 -2.96 -2.58 -28.85
CA VAL A 87 -2.56 -2.08 -27.51
C VAL A 87 -2.27 -0.57 -27.54
N ASP A 88 -1.75 -0.05 -28.67
CA ASP A 88 -1.54 1.39 -28.91
C ASP A 88 -2.82 2.13 -29.39
N SER A 89 -3.94 1.40 -29.47
CA SER A 89 -5.27 1.85 -29.90
C SER A 89 -5.38 2.41 -31.32
N LYS A 90 -4.36 2.28 -32.19
CA LYS A 90 -4.38 2.82 -33.56
C LYS A 90 -5.11 1.93 -34.58
N LEU A 91 -5.03 0.61 -34.42
CA LEU A 91 -5.62 -0.37 -35.33
C LEU A 91 -6.88 -0.98 -34.71
N LEU A 92 -7.84 -1.31 -35.58
CA LEU A 92 -9.09 -1.95 -35.20
C LEU A 92 -9.22 -3.29 -35.93
N ALA A 93 -9.23 -4.39 -35.19
CA ALA A 93 -9.45 -5.73 -35.74
C ALA A 93 -10.90 -6.17 -35.52
N VAL A 94 -11.55 -6.65 -36.59
CA VAL A 94 -12.97 -7.04 -36.62
C VAL A 94 -13.07 -8.46 -37.20
N GLN A 95 -13.51 -9.42 -36.39
CA GLN A 95 -13.81 -10.76 -36.86
C GLN A 95 -15.16 -10.76 -37.58
N ARG A 96 -15.15 -11.00 -38.89
CA ARG A 96 -16.36 -11.02 -39.73
C ARG A 96 -17.01 -12.41 -39.79
N SER A 97 -16.20 -13.46 -39.68
CA SER A 97 -16.65 -14.84 -39.75
C SER A 97 -15.75 -15.77 -38.94
N ASN A 98 -16.07 -17.07 -38.91
CA ASN A 98 -15.19 -18.08 -38.34
C ASN A 98 -13.91 -18.31 -39.17
N HIS A 99 -13.70 -17.56 -40.27
CA HIS A 99 -12.53 -17.71 -41.17
C HIS A 99 -11.88 -16.38 -41.61
N GLU A 100 -12.45 -15.20 -41.35
CA GLU A 100 -11.87 -13.89 -41.70
C GLU A 100 -11.83 -12.92 -40.50
N VAL A 101 -10.66 -12.31 -40.26
CA VAL A 101 -10.50 -11.11 -39.42
C VAL A 101 -9.93 -9.97 -40.27
N GLN A 102 -10.58 -8.82 -40.23
CA GLN A 102 -10.21 -7.62 -40.99
C GLN A 102 -9.52 -6.61 -40.08
N ILE A 103 -8.43 -6.00 -40.54
CA ILE A 103 -7.73 -4.93 -39.81
C ILE A 103 -8.00 -3.59 -40.51
N TRP A 104 -8.38 -2.59 -39.72
CA TRP A 104 -8.79 -1.26 -40.13
C TRP A 104 -7.94 -0.18 -39.43
N ASN A 105 -7.75 0.95 -40.09
CA ASN A 105 -7.32 2.19 -39.43
C ASN A 105 -8.55 2.89 -38.81
N ARG A 106 -8.34 3.73 -37.78
CA ARG A 106 -9.39 4.62 -37.23
C ARG A 106 -10.02 5.54 -38.28
N GLU A 107 -9.26 5.89 -39.31
CA GLU A 107 -9.70 6.65 -40.50
C GLU A 107 -10.75 5.90 -41.37
N GLY A 108 -11.16 4.69 -41.00
CA GLY A 108 -12.17 3.91 -41.72
C GLY A 108 -11.64 3.12 -42.92
N ALA A 109 -10.32 3.09 -43.14
CA ALA A 109 -9.70 2.34 -44.22
C ALA A 109 -9.39 0.88 -43.81
N LYS A 110 -9.88 -0.12 -44.56
CA LYS A 110 -9.41 -1.52 -44.44
C LYS A 110 -7.95 -1.58 -44.89
N LEU A 111 -7.07 -2.03 -44.01
CA LEU A 111 -5.62 -2.14 -44.24
C LEU A 111 -5.27 -3.51 -44.82
N CYS A 112 -5.75 -4.57 -44.18
CA CYS A 112 -5.60 -5.95 -44.65
C CYS A 112 -6.67 -6.87 -44.03
N SER A 113 -6.61 -8.16 -44.35
CA SER A 113 -7.41 -9.21 -43.70
C SER A 113 -6.60 -10.49 -43.55
N TYR A 114 -6.67 -11.09 -42.36
CA TYR A 114 -6.28 -12.47 -42.13
C TYR A 114 -7.43 -13.40 -42.56
N GLN A 115 -7.10 -14.50 -43.23
CA GLN A 115 -8.05 -15.53 -43.63
C GLN A 115 -7.49 -16.93 -43.33
N CYS A 116 -8.31 -17.83 -42.77
CA CYS A 116 -7.92 -19.22 -42.55
C CYS A 116 -7.58 -19.92 -43.88
N ARG A 117 -6.46 -20.65 -43.89
CA ARG A 117 -5.96 -21.37 -45.08
C ARG A 117 -6.68 -22.69 -45.37
N SER A 118 -7.44 -23.22 -44.40
CA SER A 118 -8.28 -24.41 -44.55
C SER A 118 -9.70 -24.10 -44.11
N GLU A 119 -10.67 -24.61 -44.85
CA GLU A 119 -12.09 -24.58 -44.48
C GLU A 119 -12.38 -25.42 -43.23
N SER A 120 -11.52 -26.39 -42.90
CA SER A 120 -11.59 -27.19 -41.67
C SER A 120 -11.07 -26.47 -40.41
N GLU A 121 -10.53 -25.26 -40.54
CA GLU A 121 -9.95 -24.49 -39.43
C GLU A 121 -10.82 -23.27 -39.11
N HIS A 122 -11.41 -23.26 -37.92
CA HIS A 122 -12.22 -22.13 -37.44
C HIS A 122 -11.42 -21.27 -36.46
N ILE A 123 -11.58 -19.95 -36.59
CA ILE A 123 -11.09 -18.92 -35.67
C ILE A 123 -11.98 -18.93 -34.43
N LEU A 124 -11.44 -19.40 -33.30
CA LEU A 124 -12.09 -19.32 -31.99
C LEU A 124 -12.07 -17.88 -31.46
N GLY A 125 -11.05 -17.10 -31.84
CA GLY A 125 -10.94 -15.67 -31.61
C GLY A 125 -9.53 -15.16 -31.84
N PHE A 126 -9.24 -13.96 -31.37
CA PHE A 126 -7.94 -13.32 -31.53
C PHE A 126 -7.70 -12.30 -30.40
N PHE A 127 -6.44 -11.92 -30.21
CA PHE A 127 -6.06 -10.84 -29.29
C PHE A 127 -4.76 -10.15 -29.72
N TRP A 128 -4.64 -8.88 -29.35
CA TRP A 128 -3.41 -8.09 -29.52
C TRP A 128 -2.49 -8.26 -28.30
N THR A 129 -1.18 -8.07 -28.52
CA THR A 129 -0.14 -8.25 -27.49
C THR A 129 0.86 -7.09 -27.49
N ASP A 130 1.65 -6.98 -26.42
CA ASP A 130 2.78 -6.04 -26.29
C ASP A 130 4.15 -6.74 -26.47
N CYS A 131 4.15 -7.93 -27.08
CA CYS A 131 5.35 -8.71 -27.35
C CYS A 131 6.11 -8.16 -28.57
N PRO A 132 7.42 -7.84 -28.48
CA PRO A 132 8.19 -7.22 -29.57
C PRO A 132 8.37 -8.11 -30.82
N THR A 133 7.92 -9.38 -30.77
CA THR A 133 7.96 -10.31 -31.91
C THR A 133 6.57 -10.71 -32.41
N CYS A 134 5.47 -10.17 -31.86
CA CYS A 134 4.12 -10.59 -32.21
C CYS A 134 3.07 -9.55 -31.78
N ASP A 135 2.57 -8.76 -32.74
CA ASP A 135 1.53 -7.76 -32.50
C ASP A 135 0.15 -8.39 -32.25
N ILE A 136 -0.20 -9.44 -33.00
CA ILE A 136 -1.53 -10.08 -32.97
C ILE A 136 -1.45 -11.61 -33.01
N VAL A 137 -2.28 -12.27 -32.21
CA VAL A 137 -2.41 -13.73 -32.15
C VAL A 137 -3.81 -14.16 -32.56
N PHE A 138 -3.89 -15.10 -33.51
CA PHE A 138 -5.13 -15.78 -33.85
C PHE A 138 -5.19 -17.14 -33.15
N VAL A 139 -6.33 -17.42 -32.51
CA VAL A 139 -6.61 -18.70 -31.85
C VAL A 139 -7.53 -19.51 -32.76
N LYS A 140 -7.06 -20.67 -33.20
CA LYS A 140 -7.79 -21.61 -34.07
C LYS A 140 -8.03 -22.93 -33.36
N THR A 141 -8.99 -23.71 -33.87
CA THR A 141 -9.16 -25.13 -33.51
C THR A 141 -7.88 -25.95 -33.69
N SER A 142 -6.97 -25.55 -34.59
CA SER A 142 -5.67 -26.19 -34.86
C SER A 142 -4.46 -25.57 -34.13
N GLY A 143 -4.65 -24.53 -33.32
CA GLY A 143 -3.61 -23.98 -32.44
C GLY A 143 -3.52 -22.46 -32.45
N LEU A 144 -2.31 -21.93 -32.24
CA LEU A 144 -2.03 -20.49 -32.32
C LEU A 144 -1.27 -20.15 -33.60
N GLU A 145 -1.62 -19.04 -34.23
CA GLU A 145 -0.77 -18.37 -35.22
C GLU A 145 -0.45 -16.95 -34.75
N LEU A 146 0.85 -16.65 -34.71
CA LEU A 146 1.44 -15.43 -34.19
C LEU A 146 1.90 -14.57 -35.37
N PHE A 147 1.41 -13.34 -35.47
CA PHE A 147 1.71 -12.44 -36.57
C PHE A 147 2.30 -11.11 -36.08
N SER A 148 3.17 -10.52 -36.90
CA SER A 148 3.58 -9.12 -36.77
C SER A 148 3.02 -8.27 -37.91
N TYR A 149 2.60 -7.06 -37.58
CA TYR A 149 2.01 -6.10 -38.50
C TYR A 149 3.06 -5.10 -39.02
N SER A 150 3.37 -5.14 -40.31
CA SER A 150 4.21 -4.13 -40.94
C SER A 150 3.35 -2.95 -41.39
N ALA A 151 3.64 -1.76 -40.85
CA ALA A 151 2.96 -0.52 -41.23
C ALA A 151 3.27 -0.11 -42.68
N ASP A 152 4.50 -0.35 -43.16
CA ASP A 152 4.95 0.05 -44.49
C ASP A 152 4.24 -0.74 -45.60
N SER A 153 4.13 -2.06 -45.45
CA SER A 153 3.40 -2.93 -46.37
C SER A 153 1.92 -3.08 -46.03
N LYS A 154 1.47 -2.49 -44.92
CA LYS A 154 0.12 -2.58 -44.33
C LYS A 154 -0.37 -4.01 -44.10
N SER A 155 0.53 -4.98 -43.99
CA SER A 155 0.24 -6.42 -44.06
C SER A 155 0.66 -7.18 -42.81
N LEU A 156 0.00 -8.32 -42.58
CA LEU A 156 0.36 -9.27 -41.53
C LEU A 156 1.42 -10.27 -42.02
N THR A 157 2.50 -10.41 -41.27
CA THR A 157 3.58 -11.39 -41.50
C THR A 157 3.49 -12.51 -40.46
N LEU A 158 3.47 -13.77 -40.90
CA LEU A 158 3.40 -14.92 -39.99
C LEU A 158 4.78 -15.15 -39.35
N VAL A 159 4.85 -15.09 -38.03
CA VAL A 159 6.09 -15.25 -37.25
C VAL A 159 6.22 -16.67 -36.71
N GLU A 160 5.14 -17.23 -36.12
CA GLU A 160 5.17 -18.58 -35.54
C GLU A 160 3.80 -19.27 -35.60
N THR A 161 3.80 -20.61 -35.69
CA THR A 161 2.58 -21.45 -35.61
C THR A 161 2.75 -22.53 -34.57
N LYS A 162 1.95 -22.50 -33.50
CA LYS A 162 1.98 -23.49 -32.40
C LYS A 162 0.80 -24.45 -32.54
N LYS A 163 1.00 -25.53 -33.32
CA LYS A 163 -0.05 -26.51 -33.67
C LYS A 163 -0.51 -27.34 -32.45
N ILE A 164 -1.78 -27.19 -32.06
CA ILE A 164 -2.42 -27.80 -30.89
C ILE A 164 -3.91 -27.95 -31.20
N ASN A 165 -4.55 -29.09 -30.90
CA ASN A 165 -6.02 -29.18 -30.97
C ASN A 165 -6.64 -28.41 -29.78
N VAL A 166 -7.41 -27.34 -30.06
CA VAL A 166 -8.00 -26.43 -29.06
C VAL A 166 -9.53 -26.53 -29.12
N SER A 167 -10.15 -26.90 -28.00
CA SER A 167 -11.61 -26.90 -27.86
C SER A 167 -12.16 -25.49 -27.63
N TRP A 168 -11.52 -24.75 -26.71
CA TRP A 168 -11.81 -23.36 -26.37
C TRP A 168 -10.57 -22.74 -25.72
N TYR A 169 -10.57 -21.41 -25.56
CA TYR A 169 -9.47 -20.67 -24.92
C TYR A 169 -9.99 -19.61 -23.95
N ILE A 170 -9.12 -19.19 -23.03
CA ILE A 170 -9.27 -17.99 -22.21
C ILE A 170 -8.00 -17.16 -22.39
N TYR A 171 -8.15 -15.84 -22.51
CA TYR A 171 -7.06 -14.88 -22.47
C TYR A 171 -7.49 -13.69 -21.61
N THR A 172 -6.60 -13.20 -20.76
CA THR A 172 -6.74 -11.86 -20.16
C THR A 172 -5.44 -11.09 -20.37
N HIS A 173 -5.54 -9.86 -20.89
CA HIS A 173 -4.40 -8.99 -21.12
C HIS A 173 -3.70 -8.67 -19.79
N GLU A 174 -4.44 -8.53 -18.68
CA GLU A 174 -3.89 -8.29 -17.34
C GLU A 174 -2.86 -9.33 -16.90
N SER A 175 -3.14 -10.62 -17.14
CA SER A 175 -2.22 -11.72 -16.82
C SER A 175 -1.17 -11.97 -17.93
N ARG A 176 -1.39 -11.37 -19.12
CA ARG A 176 -0.65 -11.64 -20.38
C ARG A 176 -0.68 -13.13 -20.76
N LEU A 177 -1.66 -13.90 -20.29
CA LEU A 177 -1.71 -15.36 -20.40
C LEU A 177 -2.89 -15.81 -21.26
N VAL A 178 -2.62 -16.63 -22.28
CA VAL A 178 -3.64 -17.46 -22.95
C VAL A 178 -3.57 -18.90 -22.44
N LEU A 179 -4.71 -19.44 -22.04
CA LEU A 179 -4.92 -20.86 -21.70
C LEU A 179 -5.72 -21.54 -22.81
N LEU A 180 -5.24 -22.69 -23.29
CA LEU A 180 -5.87 -23.49 -24.33
C LEU A 180 -6.37 -24.82 -23.74
N ALA A 181 -7.68 -25.05 -23.79
CA ALA A 181 -8.31 -26.29 -23.34
C ALA A 181 -8.21 -27.39 -24.40
N GLN A 182 -7.91 -28.61 -23.97
CA GLN A 182 -7.60 -29.75 -24.84
C GLN A 182 -8.35 -31.03 -24.42
N GLY A 183 -8.57 -31.90 -25.42
CA GLY A 183 -9.10 -33.26 -25.22
C GLY A 183 -10.61 -33.30 -24.98
N MET A 184 -11.20 -34.49 -25.07
CA MET A 184 -12.66 -34.71 -25.07
C MET A 184 -13.39 -34.24 -23.79
N GLN A 185 -12.66 -33.91 -22.72
CA GLN A 185 -13.23 -33.40 -21.46
C GLN A 185 -12.80 -31.95 -21.16
N ASN A 186 -11.99 -31.31 -22.01
CA ASN A 186 -11.48 -29.94 -21.84
C ASN A 186 -10.67 -29.67 -20.54
N LYS A 187 -10.32 -30.70 -19.75
CA LYS A 187 -9.62 -30.56 -18.46
C LYS A 187 -8.12 -30.33 -18.59
N THR A 188 -7.54 -30.66 -19.73
CA THR A 188 -6.11 -30.63 -19.96
C THR A 188 -5.73 -29.32 -20.64
N PHE A 189 -4.79 -28.57 -20.07
CA PHE A 189 -4.46 -27.22 -20.52
C PHE A 189 -3.01 -27.09 -20.99
N THR A 190 -2.78 -26.22 -21.98
CA THR A 190 -1.46 -25.65 -22.27
C THR A 190 -1.57 -24.14 -22.27
N GLY A 191 -0.73 -23.48 -21.47
CA GLY A 191 -0.68 -22.03 -21.37
C GLY A 191 0.50 -21.43 -22.14
N TYR A 192 0.31 -20.22 -22.65
CA TYR A 192 1.38 -19.36 -23.14
C TYR A 192 1.25 -17.97 -22.52
N GLN A 193 2.28 -17.51 -21.82
CA GLN A 193 2.39 -16.12 -21.42
C GLN A 193 3.10 -15.35 -22.54
N ILE A 194 2.46 -14.29 -23.04
CA ILE A 194 2.91 -13.51 -24.20
C ILE A 194 2.98 -12.06 -23.77
N SER A 195 4.21 -11.56 -23.57
CA SER A 195 4.47 -10.25 -22.96
C SER A 195 5.63 -9.53 -23.66
N SER A 196 5.89 -8.29 -23.27
CA SER A 196 7.06 -7.52 -23.72
C SER A 196 8.41 -8.21 -23.44
N ALA A 197 8.49 -9.13 -22.47
CA ALA A 197 9.68 -9.95 -22.21
C ALA A 197 9.80 -11.19 -23.12
N GLY A 198 8.85 -11.40 -24.05
CA GLY A 198 8.80 -12.55 -24.95
C GLY A 198 7.65 -13.52 -24.65
N ILE A 199 7.73 -14.70 -25.28
CA ILE A 199 6.72 -15.77 -25.24
C ILE A 199 7.24 -16.93 -24.38
N ILE A 200 6.59 -17.21 -23.26
CA ILE A 200 6.91 -18.32 -22.37
C ILE A 200 5.80 -19.38 -22.49
N ARG A 201 6.17 -20.61 -22.86
CA ARG A 201 5.28 -21.77 -22.77
C ARG A 201 5.27 -22.28 -21.33
N LEU A 202 4.08 -22.41 -20.75
CA LEU A 202 3.90 -22.98 -19.42
C LEU A 202 3.84 -24.52 -19.48
N PRO A 203 4.11 -25.21 -18.36
CA PRO A 203 3.88 -26.65 -18.25
C PRO A 203 2.45 -27.03 -18.63
N LYS A 204 2.31 -28.19 -19.29
CA LYS A 204 1.01 -28.80 -19.53
C LYS A 204 0.48 -29.35 -18.21
N PHE A 205 -0.74 -28.99 -17.84
CA PHE A 205 -1.38 -29.42 -16.58
C PHE A 205 -2.81 -29.92 -16.85
N GLU A 206 -3.42 -30.57 -15.85
CA GLU A 206 -4.79 -31.06 -15.91
C GLU A 206 -5.56 -30.65 -14.66
N MET A 207 -6.81 -30.26 -14.83
CA MET A 207 -7.72 -29.88 -13.76
C MET A 207 -8.52 -31.09 -13.28
N ALA A 208 -8.43 -31.40 -11.98
CA ALA A 208 -9.22 -32.44 -11.35
C ALA A 208 -10.70 -31.98 -11.26
N MET A 209 -11.64 -32.86 -11.60
CA MET A 209 -13.08 -32.63 -11.43
C MET A 209 -13.68 -33.83 -10.69
N ALA A 210 -14.50 -33.54 -9.68
CA ALA A 210 -15.34 -34.51 -9.02
C ALA A 210 -16.35 -35.14 -10.01
N LYS A 211 -16.83 -36.33 -9.67
CA LYS A 211 -17.77 -37.09 -10.49
C LYS A 211 -19.10 -37.23 -9.76
N HIS A 212 -20.19 -36.85 -10.43
CA HIS A 212 -21.54 -37.08 -9.92
C HIS A 212 -21.88 -38.58 -9.84
N GLU A 213 -21.29 -39.39 -10.72
CA GLU A 213 -21.48 -40.84 -10.79
C GLU A 213 -20.17 -41.52 -11.23
N ALA A 214 -19.96 -42.78 -10.86
CA ALA A 214 -18.73 -43.51 -11.21
C ALA A 214 -18.41 -43.51 -12.73
N ASN A 215 -19.46 -43.56 -13.55
CA ASN A 215 -19.39 -43.58 -15.02
C ASN A 215 -19.43 -42.18 -15.67
N SER A 216 -19.75 -41.11 -14.94
CA SER A 216 -19.90 -39.79 -15.56
C SER A 216 -18.54 -39.21 -15.96
N LYS A 217 -18.51 -38.59 -17.14
CA LYS A 217 -17.33 -37.97 -17.76
C LYS A 217 -17.58 -36.47 -17.87
N PRO A 218 -17.54 -35.70 -16.77
CA PRO A 218 -17.82 -34.28 -16.80
C PRO A 218 -16.83 -33.58 -17.75
N VAL A 219 -17.37 -32.71 -18.61
CA VAL A 219 -16.64 -31.87 -19.55
C VAL A 219 -16.56 -30.48 -18.93
N LEU A 220 -15.37 -29.89 -18.90
CA LEU A 220 -15.15 -28.55 -18.35
C LEU A 220 -15.60 -27.48 -19.36
N ALA A 221 -16.46 -26.56 -18.93
CA ALA A 221 -16.89 -25.43 -19.74
C ALA A 221 -15.93 -24.23 -19.58
N ALA A 222 -15.91 -23.33 -20.56
CA ALA A 222 -15.10 -22.12 -20.49
C ALA A 222 -15.60 -21.16 -19.39
N GLU A 223 -16.90 -21.17 -19.07
CA GLU A 223 -17.49 -20.36 -17.99
C GLU A 223 -17.11 -20.84 -16.58
N ASP A 224 -16.68 -22.10 -16.41
CA ASP A 224 -16.24 -22.65 -15.12
C ASP A 224 -14.80 -22.24 -14.76
N VAL A 225 -14.11 -21.49 -15.64
CA VAL A 225 -12.68 -21.21 -15.52
C VAL A 225 -12.42 -19.71 -15.62
N HIS A 226 -11.64 -19.17 -14.68
CA HIS A 226 -11.34 -17.73 -14.61
C HIS A 226 -9.85 -17.51 -14.32
N VAL A 227 -9.24 -16.51 -14.96
CA VAL A 227 -7.83 -16.12 -14.72
C VAL A 227 -7.80 -14.74 -14.05
N VAL A 228 -7.19 -14.66 -12.87
CA VAL A 228 -7.09 -13.43 -12.06
C VAL A 228 -5.66 -13.17 -11.60
N THR A 229 -5.29 -11.89 -11.44
CA THR A 229 -4.00 -11.48 -10.87
C THR A 229 -4.21 -10.92 -9.48
N VAL A 230 -3.62 -11.55 -8.46
CA VAL A 230 -3.80 -11.17 -7.05
C VAL A 230 -2.43 -11.16 -6.35
N TYR A 231 -2.08 -10.05 -5.69
CA TYR A 231 -0.73 -9.81 -5.14
C TYR A 231 0.42 -10.01 -6.14
N GLY A 232 0.19 -9.65 -7.42
CA GLY A 232 1.15 -9.82 -8.50
C GLY A 232 1.42 -11.28 -8.88
N ARG A 233 0.54 -12.21 -8.48
CA ARG A 233 0.60 -13.65 -8.80
C ARG A 233 -0.62 -14.00 -9.65
N ILE A 234 -0.41 -14.80 -10.70
CA ILE A 234 -1.48 -15.25 -11.59
C ILE A 234 -2.08 -16.54 -11.02
N TYR A 235 -3.41 -16.56 -10.92
CA TYR A 235 -4.20 -17.71 -10.53
C TYR A 235 -5.17 -18.07 -11.64
N CYS A 236 -5.29 -19.36 -11.94
CA CYS A 236 -6.47 -19.89 -12.60
C CYS A 236 -7.37 -20.50 -11.54
N LEU A 237 -8.63 -20.08 -11.55
CA LEU A 237 -9.68 -20.59 -10.69
C LEU A 237 -10.56 -21.52 -11.52
N GLN A 238 -11.00 -22.62 -10.91
CA GLN A 238 -11.82 -23.65 -11.53
C GLN A 238 -13.01 -23.94 -10.63
N PHE A 239 -14.21 -23.74 -11.15
CA PHE A 239 -15.46 -24.06 -10.47
C PHE A 239 -15.80 -25.54 -10.66
N ASP A 240 -15.72 -26.31 -9.58
CA ASP A 240 -16.26 -27.67 -9.53
C ASP A 240 -17.68 -27.64 -8.95
N ARG A 241 -18.67 -27.69 -9.85
CA ARG A 241 -20.11 -27.71 -9.53
C ARG A 241 -20.57 -28.97 -8.81
N VAL A 242 -19.79 -30.05 -8.83
CA VAL A 242 -20.12 -31.32 -8.15
C VAL A 242 -19.54 -31.33 -6.74
N ALA A 243 -18.33 -30.79 -6.55
CA ALA A 243 -17.72 -30.62 -5.24
C ALA A 243 -18.25 -29.39 -4.48
N MET A 244 -18.91 -28.44 -5.16
CA MET A 244 -19.24 -27.10 -4.66
C MET A 244 -18.00 -26.35 -4.15
N LEU A 245 -16.90 -26.44 -4.94
CA LEU A 245 -15.61 -25.84 -4.63
C LEU A 245 -15.08 -25.00 -5.79
N LEU A 246 -14.40 -23.91 -5.45
CA LEU A 246 -13.58 -23.13 -6.37
C LEU A 246 -12.11 -23.47 -6.12
N HIS A 247 -11.55 -24.35 -6.94
CA HIS A 247 -10.14 -24.74 -6.87
C HIS A 247 -9.25 -23.60 -7.39
N SER A 248 -8.13 -23.34 -6.70
CA SER A 248 -7.18 -22.30 -7.06
C SER A 248 -5.82 -22.90 -7.44
N TYR A 249 -5.40 -22.67 -8.69
CA TYR A 249 -4.12 -23.08 -9.25
C TYR A 249 -3.25 -21.84 -9.47
N ARG A 250 -2.11 -21.75 -8.78
CA ARG A 250 -1.14 -20.67 -8.97
C ARG A 250 -0.14 -21.03 -10.05
N PHE A 251 0.15 -20.04 -10.88
CA PHE A 251 1.09 -20.15 -11.99
C PHE A 251 2.48 -19.67 -11.56
N TYR A 252 3.48 -20.48 -11.92
CA TYR A 252 4.89 -20.15 -11.92
C TYR A 252 5.42 -20.38 -13.33
N ARG A 253 6.62 -19.89 -13.64
CA ARG A 253 7.27 -20.09 -14.95
C ARG A 253 7.36 -21.57 -15.32
N ASP A 254 7.77 -22.39 -14.37
CA ASP A 254 8.15 -23.79 -14.59
C ASP A 254 7.23 -24.81 -13.89
N ALA A 255 6.17 -24.35 -13.22
CA ALA A 255 5.19 -25.19 -12.50
C ALA A 255 3.79 -24.55 -12.44
N VAL A 256 2.75 -25.38 -12.35
CA VAL A 256 1.39 -24.97 -11.98
C VAL A 256 1.00 -25.76 -10.73
N ILE A 257 0.64 -25.06 -9.64
CA ILE A 257 0.46 -25.67 -8.32
C ILE A 257 -0.92 -25.33 -7.76
N GLN A 258 -1.72 -26.34 -7.45
CA GLN A 258 -2.99 -26.18 -6.73
C GLN A 258 -2.70 -25.70 -5.29
N GLN A 259 -3.10 -24.48 -4.94
CA GLN A 259 -2.88 -23.90 -3.61
C GLN A 259 -4.02 -24.17 -2.62
N GLY A 260 -5.19 -24.56 -3.12
CA GLY A 260 -6.34 -24.92 -2.29
C GLY A 260 -7.67 -24.85 -3.02
N SER A 261 -8.74 -24.81 -2.21
CA SER A 261 -10.13 -24.75 -2.62
C SER A 261 -10.86 -23.78 -1.71
N LEU A 262 -11.83 -23.04 -2.24
CA LEU A 262 -12.75 -22.17 -1.49
C LEU A 262 -14.18 -22.71 -1.62
N PRO A 263 -15.02 -22.65 -0.56
CA PRO A 263 -16.38 -23.15 -0.61
C PRO A 263 -17.31 -22.26 -1.46
N ILE A 264 -18.22 -22.90 -2.18
CA ILE A 264 -19.22 -22.29 -3.06
C ILE A 264 -20.62 -22.73 -2.64
N TYR A 265 -21.62 -21.86 -2.86
CA TYR A 265 -22.99 -22.00 -2.33
C TYR A 265 -24.07 -21.72 -3.40
N SER A 266 -23.70 -21.62 -4.67
CA SER A 266 -24.56 -21.23 -5.81
C SER A 266 -24.18 -22.04 -7.05
N ASN A 267 -25.14 -22.37 -7.91
CA ASN A 267 -24.89 -23.16 -9.13
C ASN A 267 -24.36 -22.31 -10.30
N ARG A 268 -24.58 -20.99 -10.24
CA ARG A 268 -23.88 -19.97 -11.02
C ARG A 268 -23.03 -19.11 -10.07
N ILE A 269 -21.76 -18.93 -10.42
CA ILE A 269 -20.88 -17.97 -9.76
C ILE A 269 -20.27 -17.03 -10.79
N ALA A 270 -19.72 -15.93 -10.30
CA ALA A 270 -18.77 -15.12 -11.04
C ALA A 270 -17.63 -14.65 -10.12
N VAL A 271 -16.53 -14.19 -10.71
CA VAL A 271 -15.36 -13.73 -9.97
C VAL A 271 -14.95 -12.33 -10.40
N SER A 272 -14.57 -11.52 -9.41
CA SER A 272 -13.92 -10.21 -9.57
C SER A 272 -12.70 -10.14 -8.65
N ALA A 273 -11.74 -9.25 -8.93
CA ALA A 273 -10.46 -9.15 -8.24
C ALA A 273 -10.06 -7.69 -7.98
N LEU A 274 -10.62 -7.07 -6.92
CA LEU A 274 -10.38 -5.67 -6.60
C LEU A 274 -9.31 -5.51 -5.52
N ASP A 275 -8.30 -4.67 -5.75
CA ASP A 275 -7.26 -4.32 -4.77
C ASP A 275 -6.53 -5.54 -4.13
N ASN A 276 -6.35 -6.63 -4.88
CA ASN A 276 -5.83 -7.92 -4.39
C ASN A 276 -6.78 -8.71 -3.45
N VAL A 277 -8.08 -8.38 -3.43
CA VAL A 277 -9.14 -9.18 -2.79
C VAL A 277 -9.84 -10.01 -3.86
N LEU A 278 -10.03 -11.30 -3.62
CA LEU A 278 -10.87 -12.14 -4.46
C LEU A 278 -12.33 -11.97 -4.05
N LEU A 279 -13.16 -11.51 -4.98
CA LEU A 279 -14.62 -11.41 -4.83
C LEU A 279 -15.26 -12.60 -5.55
N VAL A 280 -15.92 -13.46 -4.80
CA VAL A 280 -16.67 -14.61 -5.32
C VAL A 280 -18.15 -14.29 -5.21
N HIS A 281 -18.76 -14.00 -6.35
CA HIS A 281 -20.17 -13.65 -6.48
C HIS A 281 -21.00 -14.94 -6.55
N GLN A 282 -21.81 -15.19 -5.53
CA GLN A 282 -22.80 -16.27 -5.49
C GLN A 282 -24.06 -15.76 -6.19
N VAL A 283 -24.18 -15.97 -7.51
CA VAL A 283 -25.12 -15.22 -8.35
C VAL A 283 -26.59 -15.50 -8.00
N ASP A 284 -26.93 -16.78 -7.77
CA ASP A 284 -28.31 -17.18 -7.45
C ASP A 284 -28.68 -16.80 -6.01
N ALA A 285 -27.70 -16.82 -5.09
CA ALA A 285 -27.85 -16.34 -3.71
C ALA A 285 -27.76 -14.80 -3.58
N LYS A 286 -27.40 -14.08 -4.65
CA LYS A 286 -27.22 -12.61 -4.73
C LYS A 286 -26.22 -12.01 -3.73
N VAL A 287 -25.25 -12.81 -3.28
CA VAL A 287 -24.30 -12.47 -2.19
C VAL A 287 -22.85 -12.50 -2.67
N VAL A 288 -22.00 -11.62 -2.15
CA VAL A 288 -20.54 -11.62 -2.41
C VAL A 288 -19.81 -12.19 -1.20
N ILE A 289 -18.90 -13.13 -1.46
CA ILE A 289 -17.91 -13.62 -0.48
C ILE A 289 -16.56 -13.03 -0.85
N MET A 290 -15.82 -12.53 0.14
CA MET A 290 -14.52 -11.88 -0.07
C MET A 290 -13.41 -12.69 0.59
N TYR A 291 -12.32 -12.96 -0.12
CA TYR A 291 -11.17 -13.71 0.37
C TYR A 291 -9.86 -12.96 0.15
N ASP A 292 -9.01 -12.88 1.19
CA ASP A 292 -7.61 -12.44 1.05
C ASP A 292 -6.73 -13.66 0.80
N ILE A 293 -6.32 -13.89 -0.45
CA ILE A 293 -5.48 -15.06 -0.83
C ILE A 293 -4.07 -15.00 -0.19
N PHE A 294 -3.68 -13.87 0.42
CA PHE A 294 -2.42 -13.79 1.18
C PHE A 294 -2.56 -14.26 2.64
N ALA A 295 -3.77 -14.32 3.19
CA ALA A 295 -3.98 -14.85 4.53
C ALA A 295 -3.96 -16.40 4.51
N ASP A 296 -3.26 -17.02 5.47
CA ASP A 296 -3.22 -18.48 5.61
C ASP A 296 -4.60 -19.07 5.96
N SER A 297 -5.47 -18.25 6.57
CA SER A 297 -6.88 -18.56 6.79
C SER A 297 -7.67 -18.50 5.48
N ARG A 298 -8.07 -19.66 4.94
CA ARG A 298 -9.03 -19.78 3.82
C ARG A 298 -10.49 -19.38 4.18
N ALA A 299 -10.65 -18.55 5.21
CA ALA A 299 -11.93 -18.01 5.65
C ALA A 299 -12.28 -16.73 4.87
N PRO A 300 -13.57 -16.38 4.75
CA PRO A 300 -13.97 -15.05 4.29
C PRO A 300 -13.43 -13.95 5.21
N ILE A 301 -13.09 -12.79 4.64
CA ILE A 301 -12.59 -11.60 5.38
C ILE A 301 -13.63 -11.09 6.40
N SER A 302 -14.91 -11.19 6.05
CA SER A 302 -16.05 -10.84 6.89
C SER A 302 -17.30 -11.59 6.40
N ALA A 303 -18.44 -11.40 7.07
CA ALA A 303 -19.69 -12.07 6.71
C ALA A 303 -20.08 -11.83 5.22
N PRO A 304 -20.50 -12.87 4.48
CA PRO A 304 -21.06 -12.69 3.13
C PRO A 304 -22.29 -11.78 3.14
N LEU A 305 -22.30 -10.74 2.30
CA LEU A 305 -23.41 -9.78 2.21
C LEU A 305 -23.84 -9.53 0.75
N PRO A 306 -25.08 -9.06 0.49
CA PRO A 306 -25.54 -8.72 -0.85
C PRO A 306 -24.77 -7.56 -1.47
N LEU A 307 -24.63 -7.57 -2.81
CA LEU A 307 -24.05 -6.45 -3.56
C LEU A 307 -24.96 -5.22 -3.44
N LEU A 308 -24.44 -4.13 -2.87
CA LEU A 308 -25.23 -2.92 -2.61
C LEU A 308 -25.20 -1.95 -3.80
N LEU A 309 -26.36 -1.42 -4.20
CA LEU A 309 -26.46 -0.28 -5.11
C LEU A 309 -26.51 1.03 -4.30
N ARG A 310 -25.51 1.90 -4.48
CA ARG A 310 -25.41 3.23 -3.83
C ARG A 310 -25.87 4.35 -4.76
N GLY A 311 -26.38 5.44 -4.19
CA GLY A 311 -26.76 6.65 -4.92
C GLY A 311 -28.06 6.59 -5.75
N TYR A 312 -28.78 5.46 -5.75
CA TYR A 312 -30.02 5.33 -6.52
C TYR A 312 -31.15 6.21 -5.94
N PRO A 313 -31.86 7.03 -6.74
CA PRO A 313 -32.90 7.92 -6.23
C PRO A 313 -34.09 7.17 -5.64
N ARG A 314 -34.32 7.29 -4.32
CA ARG A 314 -35.44 6.63 -3.60
C ARG A 314 -36.83 6.98 -4.12
N ALA A 315 -36.97 8.07 -4.89
CA ALA A 315 -38.23 8.43 -5.55
C ALA A 315 -38.74 7.35 -6.52
N ALA A 316 -37.83 6.67 -7.24
CA ALA A 316 -38.22 5.62 -8.20
C ALA A 316 -38.86 4.41 -7.49
N SER A 317 -38.35 4.01 -6.33
CA SER A 317 -38.83 2.84 -5.58
C SER A 317 -40.17 3.05 -4.85
N LEU A 318 -40.72 4.27 -4.83
CA LEU A 318 -41.99 4.57 -4.16
C LEU A 318 -43.21 4.51 -5.10
N CYS A 319 -43.00 4.48 -6.42
CA CYS A 319 -44.09 4.43 -7.41
C CYS A 319 -44.71 3.04 -7.62
N SER A 320 -44.14 1.96 -7.04
CA SER A 320 -44.60 0.59 -7.26
C SER A 320 -45.74 0.12 -6.34
N GLN A 321 -46.25 0.97 -5.43
CA GLN A 321 -47.28 0.59 -4.43
C GLN A 321 -48.61 1.37 -4.51
N SER A 322 -48.81 2.26 -5.50
CA SER A 322 -50.02 3.10 -5.59
C SER A 322 -50.97 2.70 -6.74
N THR A 323 -51.62 1.53 -6.64
CA THR A 323 -52.65 1.11 -7.61
C THR A 323 -54.04 1.70 -7.32
N SER A 324 -54.45 2.75 -8.05
CA SER A 324 -55.80 2.84 -8.68
C SER A 324 -56.08 4.18 -9.38
N ARG A 325 -56.68 4.12 -10.58
CA ARG A 325 -57.72 5.04 -11.15
C ARG A 325 -57.39 6.56 -11.23
N ASN A 326 -57.42 7.26 -12.37
CA ASN A 326 -58.15 7.06 -13.64
C ASN A 326 -57.50 7.81 -14.84
N SER A 327 -57.90 7.39 -16.05
CA SER A 327 -58.05 8.11 -17.33
C SER A 327 -57.12 9.26 -17.78
N GLU A 328 -56.47 9.01 -18.92
CA GLU A 328 -56.39 9.88 -20.12
C GLU A 328 -55.79 11.30 -20.01
N ALA A 329 -54.48 11.38 -20.31
CA ALA A 329 -53.84 12.53 -20.96
C ALA A 329 -52.79 12.02 -21.98
N LEU A 330 -52.46 12.84 -22.99
CA LEU A 330 -51.78 12.37 -24.21
C LEU A 330 -50.23 12.29 -24.11
N GLU A 331 -49.68 11.25 -24.74
CA GLU A 331 -48.38 11.22 -25.44
C GLU A 331 -47.16 11.95 -24.84
N THR A 332 -46.48 11.30 -23.89
CA THR A 332 -45.01 11.39 -23.74
C THR A 332 -44.48 10.13 -23.05
N LYS A 333 -44.34 9.02 -23.81
CA LYS A 333 -44.25 7.66 -23.24
C LYS A 333 -43.05 6.83 -23.75
N VAL A 334 -41.86 7.41 -23.67
CA VAL A 334 -40.56 6.81 -24.02
C VAL A 334 -39.53 7.46 -23.07
N LEU A 335 -38.83 6.78 -22.14
CA LEU A 335 -38.81 5.37 -21.73
C LEU A 335 -39.19 5.27 -20.23
N SER A 336 -39.73 4.13 -19.79
CA SER A 336 -39.95 3.87 -18.36
C SER A 336 -38.64 3.50 -17.64
N ASP A 337 -38.39 4.10 -16.48
CA ASP A 337 -37.31 3.67 -15.57
C ASP A 337 -37.44 2.17 -15.30
N THR A 338 -36.40 1.43 -15.69
CA THR A 338 -36.30 -0.02 -15.41
C THR A 338 -35.67 -0.18 -14.04
N GLU A 339 -36.35 -0.84 -13.12
CA GLU A 339 -35.79 -1.13 -11.80
C GLU A 339 -34.44 -1.86 -11.94
N VAL A 340 -33.40 -1.36 -11.28
CA VAL A 340 -32.05 -1.94 -11.39
C VAL A 340 -31.97 -3.24 -10.59
N ILE A 341 -32.39 -4.34 -11.22
CA ILE A 341 -32.34 -5.67 -10.64
C ILE A 341 -30.88 -6.12 -10.53
N THR A 342 -30.34 -6.11 -9.30
CA THR A 342 -29.03 -6.69 -9.01
C THR A 342 -29.02 -8.19 -9.27
N TYR A 343 -27.99 -8.68 -9.98
CA TYR A 343 -27.93 -10.06 -10.50
C TYR A 343 -29.16 -10.40 -11.36
N GLY A 344 -29.43 -9.56 -12.37
CA GLY A 344 -30.31 -9.95 -13.49
C GLY A 344 -29.58 -10.90 -14.44
N ASP A 345 -30.30 -11.76 -15.16
CA ASP A 345 -29.69 -12.84 -15.96
C ASP A 345 -28.86 -12.36 -17.17
N GLY A 346 -28.98 -11.08 -17.56
CA GLY A 346 -28.12 -10.43 -18.56
C GLY A 346 -26.83 -9.82 -18.00
N TRP A 347 -26.51 -10.03 -16.72
CA TRP A 347 -25.28 -9.53 -16.10
C TRP A 347 -24.07 -10.40 -16.43
N THR A 348 -23.04 -9.77 -16.98
CA THR A 348 -21.73 -10.38 -17.26
C THR A 348 -20.65 -9.72 -16.40
N PHE A 349 -19.77 -10.54 -15.82
CA PHE A 349 -18.71 -10.07 -14.94
C PHE A 349 -17.39 -9.98 -15.71
N LEU A 350 -16.79 -8.80 -15.70
CA LEU A 350 -15.64 -8.42 -16.51
C LEU A 350 -14.45 -8.16 -15.59
N VAL A 351 -13.60 -9.18 -15.44
CA VAL A 351 -12.38 -9.13 -14.62
C VAL A 351 -11.50 -7.92 -15.05
N PRO A 352 -10.97 -7.11 -14.11
CA PRO A 352 -10.98 -7.33 -12.66
C PRO A 352 -12.21 -6.81 -11.89
N ASP A 353 -12.85 -5.72 -12.31
CA ASP A 353 -13.70 -4.90 -11.42
C ASP A 353 -15.00 -4.35 -12.03
N LEU A 354 -15.45 -4.88 -13.17
CA LEU A 354 -16.60 -4.35 -13.92
C LEU A 354 -17.75 -5.36 -14.03
N ILE A 355 -18.99 -4.86 -14.06
CA ILE A 355 -20.20 -5.63 -14.35
C ILE A 355 -20.91 -4.97 -15.53
N CYS A 356 -21.11 -5.71 -16.62
CA CYS A 356 -21.87 -5.27 -17.79
C CYS A 356 -23.24 -5.96 -17.81
N ASP A 357 -24.29 -5.18 -17.59
CA ASP A 357 -25.67 -5.56 -17.84
C ASP A 357 -25.94 -5.43 -19.34
N VAL A 358 -25.83 -6.55 -20.06
CA VAL A 358 -25.98 -6.59 -21.52
C VAL A 358 -27.43 -6.34 -21.92
N THR A 359 -28.39 -6.73 -21.09
CA THR A 359 -29.83 -6.53 -21.30
C THR A 359 -30.25 -5.06 -21.26
N ASN A 360 -29.73 -4.28 -20.32
CA ASN A 360 -30.05 -2.86 -20.16
C ASN A 360 -29.00 -1.91 -20.76
N GLY A 361 -27.89 -2.46 -21.26
CA GLY A 361 -26.74 -1.71 -21.79
C GLY A 361 -26.08 -0.81 -20.74
N LEU A 362 -25.93 -1.30 -19.51
CA LEU A 362 -25.34 -0.56 -18.39
C LEU A 362 -24.01 -1.17 -17.96
N LEU A 363 -22.99 -0.33 -17.76
CA LEU A 363 -21.71 -0.75 -17.17
C LEU A 363 -21.57 -0.16 -15.75
N TRP A 364 -21.28 -1.03 -14.80
CA TRP A 364 -21.05 -0.70 -13.39
C TRP A 364 -19.61 -1.03 -13.00
N LYS A 365 -19.04 -0.23 -12.10
CA LYS A 365 -17.78 -0.54 -11.42
C LYS A 365 -18.04 -1.04 -10.00
N ILE A 366 -17.38 -2.14 -9.65
CA ILE A 366 -17.38 -2.74 -8.31
C ILE A 366 -16.39 -1.98 -7.42
N ASN A 367 -16.80 -1.68 -6.20
CA ASN A 367 -15.99 -1.02 -5.18
C ASN A 367 -16.10 -1.77 -3.84
N LEU A 368 -15.02 -1.75 -3.06
CA LEU A 368 -15.00 -2.24 -1.67
C LEU A 368 -15.34 -1.08 -0.73
N ASP A 369 -16.18 -1.30 0.28
CA ASP A 369 -16.30 -0.34 1.38
C ASP A 369 -15.46 -0.78 2.58
N LEU A 370 -14.24 -0.24 2.66
CA LEU A 370 -13.32 -0.48 3.76
C LEU A 370 -13.90 -0.13 5.14
N GLU A 371 -14.85 0.81 5.21
CA GLU A 371 -15.47 1.27 6.46
C GLU A 371 -16.48 0.24 6.99
N ALA A 372 -17.39 -0.23 6.12
CA ALA A 372 -18.28 -1.34 6.40
C ALA A 372 -17.53 -2.65 6.70
N ILE A 373 -16.38 -2.90 6.06
CA ILE A 373 -15.52 -4.05 6.36
C ILE A 373 -14.84 -3.89 7.72
N SER A 374 -14.32 -2.70 8.04
CA SER A 374 -13.64 -2.45 9.32
C SER A 374 -14.56 -2.51 10.54
N SER A 375 -15.87 -2.38 10.34
CA SER A 375 -16.89 -2.34 11.40
C SER A 375 -17.69 -3.65 11.56
N SER A 376 -17.48 -4.66 10.71
CA SER A 376 -18.28 -5.90 10.69
C SER A 376 -17.61 -7.14 11.25
N SER A 377 -16.36 -7.04 11.76
CA SER A 377 -15.61 -8.16 12.32
C SER A 377 -15.11 -7.86 13.74
N SER A 378 -15.15 -8.86 14.62
CA SER A 378 -14.55 -8.82 15.96
C SER A 378 -13.03 -8.97 15.93
N GLU A 379 -12.49 -9.59 14.89
CA GLU A 379 -11.10 -10.06 14.83
C GLU A 379 -10.16 -8.98 14.29
N VAL A 380 -10.02 -7.90 15.09
CA VAL A 380 -9.29 -6.69 14.71
C VAL A 380 -7.91 -6.92 14.11
N PRO A 381 -7.04 -7.85 14.60
CA PRO A 381 -5.73 -8.09 13.98
C PRO A 381 -5.81 -8.48 12.50
N PHE A 382 -6.80 -9.28 12.10
CA PHE A 382 -6.99 -9.65 10.68
C PHE A 382 -7.53 -8.48 9.85
N ILE A 383 -8.40 -7.64 10.44
CA ILE A 383 -8.88 -6.40 9.78
C ILE A 383 -7.74 -5.41 9.58
N LEU A 384 -6.86 -5.22 10.56
CA LEU A 384 -5.68 -4.37 10.40
C LEU A 384 -4.73 -4.94 9.35
N ASP A 385 -4.46 -6.25 9.34
CA ASP A 385 -3.58 -6.90 8.36
C ASP A 385 -4.15 -6.79 6.93
N PHE A 386 -5.47 -6.92 6.79
CA PHE A 386 -6.21 -6.62 5.57
C PHE A 386 -6.08 -5.15 5.16
N LEU A 387 -6.30 -4.20 6.08
CA LEU A 387 -6.26 -2.75 5.79
C LEU A 387 -4.84 -2.28 5.43
N GLN A 388 -3.79 -2.79 6.09
CA GLN A 388 -2.41 -2.46 5.78
C GLN A 388 -1.97 -2.98 4.38
N ARG A 389 -2.68 -3.95 3.80
CA ARG A 389 -2.45 -4.45 2.43
C ARG A 389 -3.19 -3.67 1.31
N ARG A 390 -4.07 -2.72 1.63
CA ARG A 390 -4.85 -1.96 0.63
C ARG A 390 -3.95 -1.01 -0.19
N LYS A 391 -4.27 -0.80 -1.47
CA LYS A 391 -3.51 0.08 -2.38
C LYS A 391 -4.36 1.09 -3.14
N LEU A 392 -5.63 0.77 -3.45
CA LEU A 392 -6.53 1.73 -4.11
C LEU A 392 -6.83 2.91 -3.16
N ASP A 393 -7.51 2.65 -2.04
CA ASP A 393 -7.89 3.67 -1.06
C ASP A 393 -6.90 3.74 0.12
N ALA A 394 -5.60 3.84 -0.17
CA ALA A 394 -4.54 3.80 0.84
C ALA A 394 -4.71 4.86 1.96
N ASN A 395 -5.17 6.08 1.62
CA ASN A 395 -5.50 7.13 2.60
C ASN A 395 -6.59 6.65 3.58
N LYS A 396 -7.73 6.15 3.07
CA LYS A 396 -8.85 5.69 3.90
C LYS A 396 -8.46 4.46 4.74
N ALA A 397 -7.70 3.53 4.15
CA ALA A 397 -7.21 2.34 4.86
C ALA A 397 -6.28 2.69 6.03
N LYS A 398 -5.39 3.68 5.86
CA LYS A 398 -4.53 4.20 6.93
C LYS A 398 -5.35 4.89 8.03
N GLN A 399 -6.28 5.78 7.65
CA GLN A 399 -7.17 6.47 8.59
C GLN A 399 -8.01 5.48 9.43
N LEU A 400 -8.66 4.51 8.78
CA LEU A 400 -9.41 3.45 9.48
C LEU A 400 -8.53 2.63 10.42
N SER A 401 -7.33 2.26 9.99
CA SER A 401 -6.37 1.50 10.82
C SER A 401 -5.94 2.29 12.07
N LEU A 402 -5.71 3.61 11.96
CA LEU A 402 -5.40 4.48 13.10
C LEU A 402 -6.62 4.65 14.03
N THR A 403 -7.81 4.89 13.48
CA THR A 403 -9.06 5.01 14.25
C THR A 403 -9.35 3.73 15.03
N VAL A 404 -9.21 2.56 14.41
CA VAL A 404 -9.41 1.25 15.06
C VAL A 404 -8.39 1.02 16.17
N ALA A 405 -7.11 1.36 15.96
CA ALA A 405 -6.10 1.31 17.02
C ALA A 405 -6.43 2.26 18.18
N LYS A 406 -6.92 3.48 17.91
CA LYS A 406 -7.35 4.43 18.93
C LYS A 406 -8.58 3.93 19.71
N THR A 407 -9.64 3.47 19.05
CA THR A 407 -10.87 3.01 19.73
C THR A 407 -10.62 1.80 20.61
N MET A 408 -9.79 0.82 20.19
CA MET A 408 -9.42 -0.31 21.05
C MET A 408 -8.81 0.10 22.40
N ILE A 409 -8.01 1.17 22.41
CA ILE A 409 -7.35 1.66 23.64
C ILE A 409 -8.34 2.47 24.49
N LEU A 410 -9.16 3.33 23.88
CA LEU A 410 -10.21 4.07 24.59
C LEU A 410 -11.26 3.16 25.22
N GLU A 411 -11.64 2.07 24.54
CA GLU A 411 -12.52 1.02 25.05
C GLU A 411 -11.87 0.15 26.15
N ARG A 412 -10.60 0.41 26.51
CA ARG A 412 -9.81 -0.34 27.50
C ARG A 412 -9.79 -1.86 27.24
N ARG A 413 -9.66 -2.26 25.97
CA ARG A 413 -9.53 -3.69 25.57
C ARG A 413 -8.30 -4.32 26.24
N PRO A 414 -8.29 -5.65 26.52
CA PRO A 414 -7.15 -6.29 27.20
C PRO A 414 -5.83 -6.04 26.49
N VAL A 415 -4.76 -5.74 27.25
CA VAL A 415 -3.45 -5.32 26.70
C VAL A 415 -2.91 -6.32 25.68
N SER A 416 -3.08 -7.63 25.90
CA SER A 416 -2.67 -8.69 24.97
C SER A 416 -3.41 -8.69 23.61
N VAL A 417 -4.61 -8.10 23.54
CA VAL A 417 -5.37 -7.94 22.29
C VAL A 417 -4.92 -6.67 21.57
N VAL A 418 -4.66 -5.59 22.32
CA VAL A 418 -4.11 -4.34 21.76
C VAL A 418 -2.68 -4.55 21.24
N ALA A 419 -1.82 -5.26 21.99
CA ALA A 419 -0.46 -5.59 21.58
C ALA A 419 -0.46 -6.33 20.24
N ARG A 420 -1.26 -7.40 20.10
CA ARG A 420 -1.42 -8.12 18.81
C ARG A 420 -1.91 -7.24 17.66
N ALA A 421 -2.75 -6.26 17.93
CA ALA A 421 -3.22 -5.31 16.92
C ALA A 421 -2.10 -4.35 16.49
N LEU A 422 -1.31 -3.83 17.44
CA LEU A 422 -0.14 -3.00 17.15
C LEU A 422 1.00 -3.80 16.50
N ASP A 423 1.16 -5.08 16.85
CA ASP A 423 2.13 -5.99 16.24
C ASP A 423 1.93 -6.11 14.73
N VAL A 424 0.68 -6.23 14.29
CA VAL A 424 0.31 -6.27 12.87
C VAL A 424 0.72 -4.96 12.16
N LEU A 425 0.47 -3.80 12.78
CA LEU A 425 0.85 -2.50 12.21
C LEU A 425 2.38 -2.35 12.12
N VAL A 426 3.10 -2.64 13.21
CA VAL A 426 4.57 -2.58 13.27
C VAL A 426 5.22 -3.53 12.26
N THR A 427 4.70 -4.76 12.14
CA THR A 427 5.20 -5.76 11.19
C THR A 427 4.91 -5.36 9.74
N SER A 428 3.70 -4.85 9.46
CA SER A 428 3.32 -4.34 8.14
C SER A 428 4.18 -3.16 7.71
N TYR A 429 4.43 -2.22 8.63
CA TYR A 429 5.31 -1.07 8.39
C TYR A 429 6.74 -1.51 8.08
N SER A 430 7.30 -2.41 8.90
CA SER A 430 8.61 -3.03 8.67
C SER A 430 8.71 -3.71 7.29
N GLN A 431 7.68 -4.46 6.87
CA GLN A 431 7.62 -5.03 5.52
C GLN A 431 7.53 -3.95 4.42
N SER A 432 6.79 -2.86 4.65
CA SER A 432 6.68 -1.74 3.69
C SER A 432 7.99 -0.96 3.49
N ILE A 433 8.83 -0.92 4.53
CA ILE A 433 10.21 -0.42 4.50
C ILE A 433 11.10 -1.40 3.71
N LYS A 434 11.10 -2.68 4.10
CA LYS A 434 11.93 -3.73 3.49
C LYS A 434 11.65 -3.93 1.99
N THR A 435 10.41 -3.70 1.55
CA THR A 435 9.99 -3.73 0.13
C THR A 435 10.15 -2.39 -0.60
N GLY A 436 10.58 -1.33 0.07
CA GLY A 436 10.74 0.01 -0.52
C GLY A 436 9.43 0.72 -0.90
N SER A 437 8.26 0.13 -0.61
CA SER A 437 6.96 0.70 -0.98
C SER A 437 6.67 2.02 -0.26
N TYR A 438 7.20 2.19 0.96
CA TYR A 438 7.07 3.42 1.76
C TYR A 438 7.87 4.60 1.17
N PHE A 439 9.08 4.35 0.64
CA PHE A 439 10.01 5.40 0.22
C PHE A 439 9.82 5.92 -1.22
N LYS A 440 8.75 5.51 -1.92
CA LYS A 440 8.50 5.91 -3.32
C LYS A 440 8.36 7.42 -3.54
N ARG A 441 8.07 8.21 -2.49
CA ARG A 441 8.04 9.69 -2.54
C ARG A 441 9.37 10.35 -2.13
N THR A 442 10.12 9.75 -1.22
CA THR A 442 11.25 10.41 -0.51
C THR A 442 12.47 10.73 -1.37
N LYS A 443 12.49 10.29 -2.64
CA LYS A 443 13.51 10.69 -3.64
C LYS A 443 13.08 11.83 -4.57
N ALA A 444 11.82 12.26 -4.56
CA ALA A 444 11.36 13.41 -5.35
C ALA A 444 11.61 14.74 -4.61
N ASP A 445 11.24 14.79 -3.33
CA ASP A 445 11.25 16.01 -2.50
C ASP A 445 12.65 16.40 -1.94
N LYS A 446 13.73 16.13 -2.70
CA LYS A 446 15.12 16.53 -2.37
C LYS A 446 15.92 17.09 -3.56
N THR A 447 15.28 17.88 -4.42
CA THR A 447 15.98 18.65 -5.46
C THR A 447 15.45 20.08 -5.60
N SER A 448 15.64 20.91 -4.58
CA SER A 448 15.54 22.37 -4.67
C SER A 448 16.76 22.99 -3.98
N ASN A 449 17.58 23.71 -4.76
CA ASN A 449 18.85 24.25 -4.28
C ASN A 449 18.64 25.44 -3.35
N SER A 450 19.52 25.55 -2.35
CA SER A 450 19.80 26.80 -1.68
C SER A 450 20.59 27.75 -2.59
N GLY A 451 20.28 29.05 -2.46
CA GLY A 451 21.10 30.18 -2.86
C GLY A 451 20.78 31.35 -1.93
N VAL A 452 21.67 32.31 -1.67
CA VAL A 452 22.91 32.65 -2.37
C VAL A 452 23.96 33.19 -1.38
N SER A 453 25.21 32.70 -1.53
CA SER A 453 26.53 33.30 -1.20
C SER A 453 26.80 33.90 0.21
N ASP A 454 28.02 34.32 0.63
CA ASP A 454 29.37 34.41 0.03
C ASP A 454 30.40 33.91 1.09
N ALA A 455 31.35 32.99 0.81
CA ALA A 455 32.60 33.10 0.04
C ALA A 455 33.84 33.54 0.85
N ASN A 456 34.84 32.65 0.97
CA ASN A 456 36.25 32.84 0.53
C ASN A 456 37.24 31.79 1.12
N ASN A 457 38.09 31.21 0.23
CA ASN A 457 39.51 30.80 0.38
C ASN A 457 40.01 29.93 1.57
N CYS A 458 41.07 29.11 1.44
CA CYS A 458 41.64 28.32 0.33
C CYS A 458 42.73 27.35 0.88
N THR A 459 43.30 26.49 0.01
CA THR A 459 44.62 25.79 0.12
C THR A 459 44.97 24.92 1.35
N ASP A 460 44.99 23.60 1.11
CA ASP A 460 46.12 22.66 1.24
C ASP A 460 47.04 22.62 2.48
N ALA A 461 47.19 21.42 3.06
CA ALA A 461 48.48 20.85 3.47
C ALA A 461 48.48 19.31 3.63
N PHE A 462 49.62 18.68 3.34
CA PHE A 462 49.99 17.28 3.64
C PHE A 462 50.11 17.05 5.18
N GLY A 463 50.14 15.85 5.77
CA GLY A 463 50.18 14.46 5.26
C GLY A 463 51.18 13.59 6.06
N LYS A 464 51.08 12.24 6.01
CA LYS A 464 51.93 11.22 6.72
C LYS A 464 51.76 11.14 8.27
N SER A 465 52.26 10.15 9.04
CA SER A 465 52.47 8.67 8.95
C SER A 465 53.21 8.18 10.25
N VAL A 466 53.37 6.92 10.71
CA VAL A 466 53.00 5.55 10.28
C VAL A 466 53.20 4.52 11.45
N LYS A 467 52.52 3.35 11.46
CA LYS A 467 52.80 2.11 12.27
C LYS A 467 52.74 2.25 13.82
N HIS A 468 52.77 1.22 14.70
CA HIS A 468 52.68 -0.27 14.73
C HIS A 468 51.98 -0.61 16.10
N GLY A 469 51.49 -1.80 16.48
CA GLY A 469 51.31 -3.15 15.89
C GLY A 469 50.50 -4.00 16.92
N THR A 470 49.59 -4.90 16.52
CA THR A 470 49.83 -6.33 16.17
C THR A 470 49.57 -7.30 17.35
N GLN A 471 48.96 -8.47 17.05
CA GLN A 471 48.49 -9.56 17.92
C GLN A 471 47.08 -9.40 18.56
N SER A 472 46.26 -10.46 18.70
CA SER A 472 46.11 -11.71 17.93
C SER A 472 44.87 -12.47 18.44
N GLY A 473 44.07 -13.05 17.55
CA GLY A 473 42.96 -13.92 17.96
C GLY A 473 41.87 -14.03 16.90
N GLY A 474 41.98 -15.02 16.01
CA GLY A 474 40.91 -15.40 15.11
C GLY A 474 40.10 -16.55 15.71
N LEU A 475 38.77 -16.43 15.65
CA LEU A 475 37.85 -17.56 15.69
C LEU A 475 36.81 -17.34 14.60
N GLU A 476 36.77 -18.25 13.64
CA GLU A 476 35.67 -18.37 12.69
C GLU A 476 34.48 -19.01 13.41
N SER A 477 33.25 -18.66 13.02
CA SER A 477 32.05 -19.39 13.43
C SER A 477 31.05 -19.39 12.28
N GLU A 478 30.81 -20.56 11.71
CA GLU A 478 29.88 -20.76 10.61
C GLU A 478 28.43 -20.52 11.08
N SER A 479 27.67 -19.72 10.35
CA SER A 479 26.24 -19.50 10.63
C SER A 479 25.38 -20.55 9.94
N ILE A 480 25.46 -21.81 10.38
CA ILE A 480 24.54 -22.86 9.92
C ILE A 480 23.14 -22.58 10.47
N GLY A 481 22.19 -22.32 9.58
CA GLY A 481 20.81 -22.01 9.95
C GLY A 481 20.10 -23.20 10.61
N ARG A 482 19.45 -22.96 11.75
CA ARG A 482 18.61 -23.96 12.42
C ARG A 482 17.29 -23.32 12.87
N SER A 483 16.23 -23.60 12.12
CA SER A 483 14.86 -23.26 12.50
C SER A 483 14.37 -24.23 13.57
N CYS A 484 13.93 -23.70 14.72
CA CYS A 484 13.25 -24.49 15.75
C CYS A 484 11.76 -24.10 15.78
N PHE A 485 10.92 -24.92 15.14
CA PHE A 485 9.49 -24.91 15.42
C PHE A 485 9.25 -25.63 16.75
N LEU A 486 8.37 -25.10 17.59
CA LEU A 486 7.84 -25.76 18.79
C LEU A 486 6.32 -25.65 18.77
N THR A 487 5.66 -26.65 18.19
CA THR A 487 4.22 -26.91 18.36
C THR A 487 4.04 -27.94 19.46
N SER A 488 3.23 -27.60 20.47
CA SER A 488 2.94 -28.46 21.62
C SER A 488 1.53 -29.03 21.50
N ASP A 489 1.36 -30.06 20.68
CA ASP A 489 0.11 -30.81 20.60
C ASP A 489 0.09 -31.93 21.65
N SER A 490 -1.02 -32.05 22.38
CA SER A 490 -1.31 -33.16 23.30
C SER A 490 -2.00 -34.30 22.56
N ASP A 491 -1.65 -35.55 22.89
CA ASP A 491 -2.14 -36.75 22.22
C ASP A 491 -3.68 -36.87 22.15
N ASP A 492 -4.19 -37.42 21.04
CA ASP A 492 -5.03 -38.62 21.15
C ASP A 492 -4.82 -39.58 19.97
N LYS A 493 -5.18 -40.86 20.15
CA LYS A 493 -4.67 -41.99 19.35
C LYS A 493 -5.60 -42.45 18.22
N LEU A 494 -5.01 -43.03 17.15
CA LEU A 494 -5.21 -44.45 16.76
C LEU A 494 -4.34 -44.89 15.56
N ASN A 495 -4.27 -46.21 15.34
CA ASN A 495 -3.44 -46.97 14.36
C ASN A 495 -3.71 -46.61 12.87
N ALA A 496 -2.91 -46.99 11.86
CA ALA A 496 -1.96 -48.12 11.76
C ALA A 496 -0.84 -47.94 10.69
N GLU A 497 0.12 -48.88 10.69
CA GLU A 497 0.96 -49.41 9.58
C GLU A 497 1.51 -48.45 8.47
N ALA A 498 2.81 -48.17 8.29
CA ALA A 498 4.04 -48.99 8.22
C ALA A 498 4.48 -49.48 6.81
N GLN A 499 5.31 -48.66 6.13
CA GLN A 499 6.34 -49.01 5.12
C GLN A 499 7.17 -47.73 4.88
N LYS A 500 8.49 -47.58 5.15
CA LYS A 500 9.73 -48.39 5.02
C LYS A 500 10.37 -48.31 3.60
N ILE A 501 11.69 -48.07 3.57
CA ILE A 501 12.63 -48.11 2.39
C ILE A 501 12.53 -46.91 1.42
N THR A 502 13.61 -46.29 0.86
CA THR A 502 15.07 -46.28 1.16
C THR A 502 15.74 -45.06 0.48
N SER A 503 16.98 -44.74 0.88
CA SER A 503 17.91 -43.71 0.36
C SER A 503 18.18 -43.70 -1.16
N LEU A 504 18.72 -42.57 -1.66
CA LEU A 504 20.01 -42.36 -2.37
C LEU A 504 20.02 -40.86 -2.79
N THR A 505 20.85 -39.91 -2.33
CA THR A 505 22.32 -39.73 -2.31
C THR A 505 23.01 -39.65 -3.68
N LEU A 506 23.99 -38.73 -3.78
CA LEU A 506 24.96 -38.49 -4.87
C LEU A 506 24.46 -37.70 -6.11
N ASP A 507 25.29 -36.91 -6.80
CA ASP A 507 26.38 -36.02 -6.34
C ASP A 507 26.84 -35.07 -7.47
N SER A 508 27.52 -33.96 -7.12
CA SER A 508 28.43 -33.20 -8.00
C SER A 508 27.79 -32.54 -9.26
N SER A 509 28.50 -31.75 -10.10
CA SER A 509 29.85 -31.18 -10.03
C SER A 509 29.96 -29.82 -10.77
N SER A 510 31.04 -29.11 -10.43
CA SER A 510 31.64 -27.91 -11.02
C SER A 510 31.44 -27.56 -12.52
N GLY A 511 31.39 -26.25 -12.80
CA GLY A 511 31.70 -25.69 -14.12
C GLY A 511 32.05 -24.18 -14.06
N LYS A 512 33.35 -23.83 -14.09
CA LYS A 512 33.85 -22.45 -14.32
C LYS A 512 34.29 -22.29 -15.78
N ILE A 513 34.32 -21.06 -16.29
CA ILE A 513 35.51 -20.39 -16.88
C ILE A 513 35.14 -18.94 -17.31
N ASP A 514 36.14 -18.07 -17.32
CA ASP A 514 36.12 -16.62 -17.62
C ASP A 514 36.10 -16.36 -19.16
N GLY A 515 36.06 -15.14 -19.73
CA GLY A 515 36.13 -13.76 -19.20
C GLY A 515 36.22 -12.71 -20.33
N GLU A 516 36.74 -11.51 -20.00
CA GLU A 516 37.17 -10.42 -20.92
C GLU A 516 36.10 -9.66 -21.77
N GLN A 517 36.45 -8.58 -22.49
CA GLN A 517 36.75 -7.19 -22.05
C GLN A 517 36.95 -6.26 -23.29
N SER A 518 36.62 -4.95 -23.18
CA SER A 518 37.01 -3.78 -24.04
C SER A 518 35.80 -2.79 -24.12
N LEU A 519 35.85 -1.50 -23.75
CA LEU A 519 36.59 -0.34 -24.33
C LEU A 519 36.24 -0.12 -25.82
N ARG A 520 35.91 1.06 -26.36
CA ARG A 520 36.08 2.51 -26.00
C ARG A 520 34.87 3.31 -26.60
N ALA A 521 34.66 4.63 -26.65
CA ALA A 521 35.43 5.88 -26.40
C ALA A 521 34.49 7.11 -26.15
N GLU A 522 35.00 8.33 -26.33
CA GLU A 522 34.39 9.69 -26.24
C GLU A 522 34.98 10.56 -27.39
N PRO A 523 34.33 11.64 -27.91
CA PRO A 523 34.56 12.98 -27.33
C PRO A 523 33.46 14.07 -27.50
N ALA A 524 33.15 14.74 -26.39
CA ALA A 524 33.00 16.21 -26.14
C ALA A 524 32.55 17.20 -27.26
N GLY A 525 31.56 18.05 -26.91
CA GLY A 525 31.20 19.32 -27.59
C GLY A 525 30.14 20.09 -26.80
N ALA A 526 30.08 21.43 -26.87
CA ALA A 526 29.27 22.26 -25.95
C ALA A 526 28.59 23.48 -26.61
N SER A 527 27.43 23.91 -26.08
CA SER A 527 27.05 25.33 -25.77
C SER A 527 25.54 25.65 -25.84
N LEU A 528 24.99 26.12 -24.70
CA LEU A 528 24.16 27.33 -24.50
C LEU A 528 22.79 27.61 -25.20
N HIS A 529 21.89 28.10 -24.33
CA HIS A 529 20.76 29.05 -24.52
C HIS A 529 19.37 28.64 -25.05
N GLN A 530 18.35 29.16 -24.34
CA GLN A 530 16.95 29.34 -24.74
C GLN A 530 16.77 30.59 -25.62
N PRO A 531 15.58 30.81 -26.19
CA PRO A 531 14.86 32.05 -25.83
C PRO A 531 13.35 31.85 -25.53
N SER A 532 12.68 32.92 -25.08
CA SER A 532 11.29 32.91 -24.60
C SER A 532 10.47 34.11 -25.12
N ALA A 533 9.22 33.87 -25.55
CA ALA A 533 8.11 34.83 -25.67
C ALA A 533 6.80 34.02 -25.80
N ARG A 534 5.64 34.29 -25.17
CA ARG A 534 5.02 35.44 -24.47
C ARG A 534 4.39 36.51 -25.36
N SER A 535 3.05 36.50 -25.41
CA SER A 535 2.17 37.62 -25.82
C SER A 535 0.88 37.59 -24.99
N GLN A 536 0.34 38.76 -24.64
CA GLN A 536 -0.87 38.93 -23.81
C GLN A 536 -1.95 39.71 -24.58
N ILE A 537 -3.23 39.43 -24.33
CA ILE A 537 -4.37 40.33 -24.65
C ILE A 537 -5.31 40.39 -23.43
N ILE A 538 -6.12 41.45 -23.34
CA ILE A 538 -6.82 41.94 -22.14
C ILE A 538 -8.32 41.52 -22.13
N GLY A 539 -8.96 41.51 -20.95
CA GLY A 539 -10.39 41.17 -20.75
C GLY A 539 -11.40 42.25 -21.18
N PRO A 540 -12.68 42.20 -20.72
CA PRO A 540 -12.96 42.39 -19.27
C PRO A 540 -14.11 41.52 -18.66
N SER A 541 -14.31 41.71 -17.34
CA SER A 541 -15.51 41.50 -16.49
C SER A 541 -16.72 40.73 -17.05
N ASP A 542 -17.14 39.68 -16.34
CA ASP A 542 -18.34 39.76 -15.48
C ASP A 542 -18.35 38.65 -14.41
N ALA A 543 -19.13 38.85 -13.34
CA ALA A 543 -19.26 37.92 -12.21
C ALA A 543 -20.72 37.50 -12.02
N PRO A 544 -20.97 36.25 -11.56
CA PRO A 544 -21.42 36.16 -10.17
C PRO A 544 -20.91 34.95 -9.37
N LEU A 545 -20.84 35.18 -8.05
CA LEU A 545 -21.02 34.26 -6.91
C LEU A 545 -21.32 32.77 -7.22
N ASN A 546 -20.53 31.85 -6.64
CA ASN A 546 -21.06 30.88 -5.67
C ASN A 546 -20.01 30.08 -4.88
N ALA A 547 -20.49 29.46 -3.80
CA ALA A 547 -19.78 28.74 -2.74
C ALA A 547 -18.56 27.87 -3.15
N SER A 548 -17.44 28.13 -2.50
CA SER A 548 -16.26 27.26 -2.48
C SER A 548 -16.34 26.22 -1.36
N THR A 549 -16.81 25.00 -1.64
CA THR A 549 -16.42 23.84 -0.83
C THR A 549 -14.98 23.49 -1.16
N SER A 550 -14.05 23.73 -0.24
CA SER A 550 -12.64 23.44 -0.46
C SER A 550 -12.39 21.93 -0.39
N GLU A 551 -12.33 21.27 -1.54
CA GLU A 551 -11.65 19.98 -1.65
C GLU A 551 -10.17 20.20 -1.31
N ASN A 552 -9.72 19.64 -0.18
CA ASN A 552 -8.31 19.69 0.17
C ASN A 552 -7.50 18.94 -0.90
N GLN A 553 -6.37 19.53 -1.31
CA GLN A 553 -5.41 18.87 -2.20
C GLN A 553 -4.68 17.77 -1.43
N ASP A 554 -5.37 16.64 -1.27
CA ASP A 554 -4.95 15.53 -0.44
C ASP A 554 -3.64 14.94 -0.99
N SER A 555 -2.56 15.07 -0.21
CA SER A 555 -1.19 14.80 -0.68
C SER A 555 -0.89 13.29 -0.74
N GLN A 556 -1.50 12.65 -1.76
CA GLN A 556 -1.64 11.22 -2.06
C GLN A 556 -0.60 10.31 -1.37
N VAL A 557 -1.04 9.56 -0.36
CA VAL A 557 -0.19 8.61 0.38
C VAL A 557 -0.18 7.28 -0.38
N THR A 558 0.99 6.84 -0.84
CA THR A 558 1.12 5.65 -1.71
C THR A 558 1.14 4.31 -0.97
N SER A 559 0.74 4.29 0.31
CA SER A 559 0.74 3.09 1.17
C SER A 559 -0.18 3.27 2.37
N ALA A 560 -0.93 2.23 2.73
CA ALA A 560 -1.72 2.19 3.96
C ALA A 560 -0.86 2.03 5.24
N ALA A 561 0.45 1.78 5.08
CA ALA A 561 1.38 1.49 6.17
C ALA A 561 1.47 2.61 7.22
N ILE A 562 1.27 2.23 8.49
CA ILE A 562 1.33 3.12 9.65
C ILE A 562 2.74 3.17 10.24
N SER A 563 3.34 4.35 10.33
CA SER A 563 4.64 4.55 11.00
C SER A 563 4.51 4.71 12.52
N PRO A 564 5.61 4.54 13.29
CA PRO A 564 5.67 4.92 14.71
C PRO A 564 5.18 6.36 14.97
N ASP A 565 5.50 7.28 14.06
CA ASP A 565 5.13 8.70 14.20
C ASP A 565 3.63 8.91 13.94
N ASP A 566 3.01 8.13 13.05
CA ASP A 566 1.55 8.13 12.89
C ASP A 566 0.85 7.61 14.15
N LEU A 567 1.38 6.54 14.77
CA LEU A 567 0.87 6.02 16.04
C LEU A 567 1.02 7.04 17.17
N TYR A 568 2.15 7.75 17.26
CA TYR A 568 2.31 8.81 18.24
C TYR A 568 1.26 9.93 18.06
N ASN A 569 1.21 10.52 16.86
CA ASN A 569 0.42 11.72 16.59
C ASN A 569 -1.10 11.46 16.52
N SER A 570 -1.54 10.28 16.06
CA SER A 570 -2.96 9.98 15.85
C SER A 570 -3.55 8.96 16.83
N VAL A 571 -2.71 8.23 17.58
CA VAL A 571 -3.16 7.26 18.59
C VAL A 571 -2.68 7.68 19.98
N PHE A 572 -1.40 7.57 20.31
CA PHE A 572 -0.94 7.65 21.70
C PHE A 572 -1.12 9.02 22.36
N ALA A 573 -0.79 10.13 21.69
CA ALA A 573 -0.98 11.46 22.29
C ALA A 573 -2.47 11.84 22.46
N PRO A 574 -3.35 11.71 21.44
CA PRO A 574 -4.79 11.94 21.63
C PRO A 574 -5.45 11.00 22.65
N VAL A 575 -4.91 9.80 22.86
CA VAL A 575 -5.39 8.86 23.87
C VAL A 575 -4.98 9.27 25.28
N ASP A 576 -3.83 9.91 25.50
CA ASP A 576 -3.49 10.46 26.82
C ASP A 576 -4.40 11.65 27.21
N GLU A 577 -4.73 12.50 26.23
CA GLU A 577 -5.67 13.61 26.42
C GLU A 577 -7.10 13.14 26.77
N GLU A 578 -7.54 12.02 26.20
CA GLU A 578 -8.89 11.45 26.40
C GLU A 578 -8.99 10.49 27.60
N ILE A 579 -7.93 9.74 27.93
CA ILE A 579 -7.92 8.80 29.08
C ILE A 579 -7.59 9.55 30.38
N ALA A 580 -8.57 10.30 30.88
CA ALA A 580 -8.52 10.86 32.23
C ALA A 580 -8.49 9.74 33.29
N GLY A 581 -7.37 9.61 34.00
CA GLY A 581 -7.20 8.68 35.13
C GLY A 581 -5.88 7.93 35.13
N ASP A 582 -5.92 6.65 35.53
CA ASP A 582 -4.75 5.79 35.65
C ASP A 582 -4.06 5.53 34.29
N ALA A 583 -2.82 6.03 34.19
CA ALA A 583 -1.93 5.90 33.05
C ALA A 583 -1.34 4.49 32.85
N SER A 584 -1.40 3.62 33.87
CA SER A 584 -0.76 2.29 33.88
C SER A 584 -1.12 1.43 32.68
N TYR A 585 -2.36 1.54 32.21
CA TYR A 585 -2.87 0.82 31.03
C TYR A 585 -2.22 1.31 29.72
N LEU A 586 -2.11 2.63 29.52
CA LEU A 586 -1.48 3.21 28.33
C LEU A 586 0.03 2.97 28.33
N VAL A 587 0.68 3.05 29.50
CA VAL A 587 2.10 2.69 29.66
C VAL A 587 2.36 1.25 29.24
N ALA A 588 1.53 0.29 29.69
CA ALA A 588 1.68 -1.11 29.31
C ALA A 588 1.59 -1.32 27.79
N ILE A 589 0.64 -0.66 27.13
CA ILE A 589 0.48 -0.73 25.66
C ILE A 589 1.69 -0.13 24.93
N ILE A 590 2.21 1.02 25.39
CA ILE A 590 3.40 1.63 24.80
C ILE A 590 4.62 0.73 25.01
N VAL A 591 4.77 0.07 26.17
CA VAL A 591 5.88 -0.87 26.42
C VAL A 591 5.84 -2.09 25.49
N GLU A 592 4.67 -2.70 25.27
CA GLU A 592 4.51 -3.79 24.28
C GLU A 592 4.85 -3.31 22.87
N PHE A 593 4.37 -2.12 22.48
CA PHE A 593 4.71 -1.50 21.20
C PHE A 593 6.22 -1.25 21.05
N LEU A 594 6.89 -0.71 22.07
CA LEU A 594 8.34 -0.49 22.08
C LEU A 594 9.10 -1.83 21.98
N HIS A 595 8.65 -2.86 22.69
CA HIS A 595 9.21 -4.20 22.60
C HIS A 595 9.15 -4.75 21.17
N ARG A 596 7.98 -4.67 20.52
CA ARG A 596 7.81 -5.13 19.13
C ARG A 596 8.60 -4.29 18.13
N ALA A 597 8.61 -2.98 18.27
CA ALA A 597 9.37 -2.08 17.39
C ALA A 597 10.89 -2.35 17.48
N ASN A 598 11.40 -2.66 18.68
CA ASN A 598 12.78 -3.09 18.89
C ASN A 598 13.07 -4.45 18.24
N LEU A 599 12.17 -5.44 18.31
CA LEU A 599 12.32 -6.72 17.61
C LEU A 599 12.41 -6.55 16.08
N GLU A 600 11.61 -5.66 15.50
CA GLU A 600 11.68 -5.31 14.08
C GLU A 600 12.80 -4.31 13.72
N ASN A 601 13.61 -3.89 14.70
CA ASN A 601 14.73 -2.94 14.57
C ASN A 601 14.31 -1.59 13.94
N LEU A 602 13.11 -1.11 14.29
CA LEU A 602 12.59 0.18 13.86
C LEU A 602 13.22 1.33 14.65
N LYS A 603 13.41 2.48 14.00
CA LYS A 603 13.74 3.72 14.68
C LYS A 603 12.46 4.37 15.20
N ILE A 604 12.49 4.81 16.45
CA ILE A 604 11.34 5.35 17.19
C ILE A 604 11.64 6.82 17.51
N HIS A 605 10.68 7.72 17.24
CA HIS A 605 10.90 9.14 17.51
C HIS A 605 10.85 9.44 19.03
N PRO A 606 11.76 10.29 19.57
CA PRO A 606 11.87 10.56 21.01
C PRO A 606 10.57 10.88 21.75
N ASN A 607 9.59 11.49 21.08
CA ASN A 607 8.31 11.86 21.67
C ASN A 607 7.56 10.68 22.32
N ILE A 608 7.70 9.45 21.82
CA ILE A 608 7.06 8.26 22.41
C ILE A 608 7.70 7.92 23.76
N TYR A 609 9.03 8.03 23.85
CA TYR A 609 9.74 7.87 25.11
C TYR A 609 9.41 9.01 26.08
N VAL A 610 9.37 10.27 25.60
CA VAL A 610 8.98 11.46 26.40
C VAL A 610 7.58 11.30 26.99
N LEU A 611 6.59 10.89 26.19
CA LEU A 611 5.24 10.58 26.68
C LEU A 611 5.26 9.48 27.75
N THR A 612 6.06 8.43 27.56
CA THR A 612 6.22 7.37 28.57
C THR A 612 6.81 7.90 29.88
N VAL A 613 7.78 8.82 29.83
CA VAL A 613 8.31 9.51 31.03
C VAL A 613 7.22 10.36 31.70
N GLN A 614 6.44 11.13 30.92
CA GLN A 614 5.36 11.96 31.45
C GLN A 614 4.28 11.12 32.14
N LEU A 615 3.83 10.03 31.52
CA LEU A 615 2.84 9.09 32.07
C LEU A 615 3.32 8.45 33.39
N LEU A 616 4.56 7.98 33.43
CA LEU A 616 5.16 7.38 34.63
C LEU A 616 5.40 8.42 35.74
N ALA A 617 5.74 9.65 35.40
CA ALA A 617 5.90 10.74 36.36
C ALA A 617 4.55 11.20 36.94
N ARG A 618 3.52 11.34 36.10
CA ARG A 618 2.15 11.74 36.49
C ARG A 618 1.45 10.68 37.35
N SER A 619 1.94 9.45 37.35
CA SER A 619 1.46 8.33 38.18
C SER A 619 2.40 7.95 39.33
N GLU A 620 3.42 8.77 39.62
CA GLU A 620 4.42 8.58 40.69
C GLU A 620 5.23 7.26 40.60
N ARG A 621 5.19 6.55 39.46
CA ARG A 621 5.84 5.24 39.19
C ARG A 621 7.36 5.38 38.95
N HIS A 622 8.04 6.18 39.77
CA HIS A 622 9.45 6.55 39.58
C HIS A 622 10.45 5.38 39.67
N ALA A 623 10.15 4.34 40.44
CA ALA A 623 11.00 3.15 40.52
C ALA A 623 11.04 2.38 39.17
N GLU A 624 9.89 2.25 38.51
CA GLU A 624 9.77 1.62 37.20
C GLU A 624 10.41 2.48 36.10
N LEU A 625 10.23 3.80 36.15
CA LEU A 625 10.93 4.74 35.28
C LEU A 625 12.46 4.56 35.37
N GLY A 626 13.00 4.36 36.57
CA GLY A 626 14.41 4.01 36.78
C GLY A 626 14.81 2.68 36.15
N LEU A 627 13.98 1.64 36.27
CA LEU A 627 14.19 0.34 35.62
C LEU A 627 14.15 0.44 34.09
N PHE A 628 13.19 1.19 33.51
CA PHE A 628 13.04 1.33 32.07
C PHE A 628 14.25 2.03 31.43
N ILE A 629 14.84 3.02 32.11
CA ILE A 629 16.07 3.68 31.66
C ILE A 629 17.28 2.75 31.83
N THR A 630 17.40 2.08 32.98
CA THR A 630 18.53 1.17 33.28
C THR A 630 18.57 -0.02 32.31
N ASN A 631 17.41 -0.56 31.96
CA ASN A 631 17.24 -1.68 31.04
C ASN A 631 17.16 -1.26 29.56
N LYS A 632 17.28 0.05 29.25
CA LYS A 632 17.21 0.62 27.89
C LYS A 632 15.89 0.32 27.14
N ILE A 633 14.78 0.25 27.86
CA ILE A 633 13.42 0.22 27.28
C ILE A 633 13.08 1.60 26.70
N LEU A 634 13.53 2.66 27.39
CA LEU A 634 13.56 4.03 26.85
C LEU A 634 14.97 4.30 26.31
N GLU A 635 15.11 4.67 25.04
CA GLU A 635 16.42 5.05 24.49
C GLU A 635 16.85 6.44 24.99
N PRO A 636 18.15 6.66 25.22
CA PRO A 636 18.65 7.95 25.69
C PRO A 636 18.64 8.98 24.55
N SER A 637 17.83 10.03 24.72
CA SER A 637 17.79 11.20 23.82
C SER A 637 17.87 12.51 24.60
N LYS A 638 18.12 13.64 23.92
CA LYS A 638 18.16 14.96 24.57
C LYS A 638 16.79 15.31 25.16
N GLU A 639 15.73 14.98 24.43
CA GLU A 639 14.32 15.24 24.76
C GLU A 639 13.91 14.43 26.00
N VAL A 640 14.23 13.12 26.02
CA VAL A 640 14.01 12.25 27.18
C VAL A 640 14.77 12.75 28.41
N ALA A 641 16.04 13.13 28.23
CA ALA A 641 16.87 13.63 29.34
C ALA A 641 16.34 14.95 29.92
N LEU A 642 15.87 15.87 29.07
CA LEU A 642 15.22 17.12 29.50
C LEU A 642 13.89 16.84 30.22
N GLN A 643 13.06 15.91 29.73
CA GLN A 643 11.81 15.56 30.38
C GLN A 643 12.02 15.00 31.79
N LEU A 644 13.04 14.15 31.98
CA LEU A 644 13.42 13.60 33.28
C LEU A 644 13.84 14.68 34.29
N LEU A 645 14.51 15.74 33.82
CA LEU A 645 14.91 16.87 34.65
C LEU A 645 13.71 17.74 35.06
N GLU A 646 12.75 17.92 34.17
CA GLU A 646 11.51 18.66 34.45
C GLU A 646 10.60 17.91 35.43
N SER A 647 10.30 16.64 35.15
CA SER A 647 9.54 15.75 36.06
C SER A 647 10.27 15.53 37.39
N GLY A 648 11.59 15.64 37.40
CA GLY A 648 12.44 15.63 38.60
C GLY A 648 12.54 16.97 39.35
N ARG A 649 11.98 18.07 38.82
CA ARG A 649 11.95 19.39 39.49
C ARG A 649 10.68 19.60 40.33
N GLN A 650 9.58 18.92 40.02
CA GLN A 650 8.26 19.21 40.59
C GLN A 650 8.08 18.75 42.05
N ASN A 651 8.77 17.69 42.49
CA ASN A 651 8.69 17.15 43.85
C ASN A 651 10.07 16.85 44.43
N PHE A 652 10.31 17.18 45.72
CA PHE A 652 11.60 16.95 46.40
C PHE A 652 11.99 15.46 46.49
N GLN A 653 11.00 14.56 46.52
CA GLN A 653 11.23 13.11 46.52
C GLN A 653 11.77 12.59 45.18
N ASN A 654 11.63 13.35 44.09
CA ASN A 654 11.97 12.92 42.72
C ASN A 654 13.45 13.15 42.35
N PHE A 655 14.32 13.37 43.35
CA PHE A 655 15.76 13.58 43.16
C PHE A 655 16.43 12.46 42.35
N GLN A 656 15.98 11.21 42.50
CA GLN A 656 16.50 10.08 41.71
C GLN A 656 16.16 10.24 40.21
N THR A 657 14.94 10.64 39.88
CA THR A 657 14.50 10.95 38.50
C THR A 657 15.32 12.09 37.90
N ARG A 658 15.56 13.17 38.66
CA ARG A 658 16.42 14.29 38.24
C ARG A 658 17.86 13.83 37.98
N LYS A 659 18.42 12.98 38.85
CA LYS A 659 19.75 12.40 38.69
C LYS A 659 19.85 11.57 37.41
N LEU A 660 18.86 10.73 37.10
CA LEU A 660 18.83 9.95 35.85
C LEU A 660 18.88 10.86 34.61
N GLY A 661 18.16 12.00 34.63
CA GLY A 661 18.26 13.01 33.57
C GLY A 661 19.68 13.60 33.43
N LEU A 662 20.32 13.99 34.55
CA LEU A 662 21.71 14.49 34.54
C LEU A 662 22.71 13.42 34.05
N ASP A 663 22.59 12.19 34.52
CA ASP A 663 23.43 11.06 34.10
C ASP A 663 23.24 10.75 32.60
N MET A 664 22.01 10.90 32.06
CA MET A 664 21.71 10.73 30.63
C MET A 664 22.29 11.85 29.76
N ILE A 665 22.22 13.12 30.16
CA ILE A 665 22.88 14.23 29.43
C ILE A 665 24.41 14.01 29.42
N ARG A 666 24.99 13.51 30.52
CA ARG A 666 26.42 13.14 30.58
C ARG A 666 26.74 11.97 29.63
N GLN A 667 25.89 10.95 29.57
CA GLN A 667 26.04 9.81 28.65
C GLN A 667 25.99 10.26 27.17
N LEU A 668 25.08 11.17 26.83
CA LEU A 668 24.92 11.73 25.49
C LEU A 668 26.02 12.74 25.11
N SER A 669 27.02 12.98 25.98
CA SER A 669 28.10 13.95 25.77
C SER A 669 27.61 15.39 25.48
N LEU A 670 26.41 15.73 25.97
CA LEU A 670 25.80 17.06 25.88
C LEU A 670 26.42 18.01 26.92
N HIS A 671 27.74 18.17 26.86
CA HIS A 671 28.53 18.77 27.93
C HIS A 671 28.14 20.23 28.24
N GLN A 672 27.68 21.01 27.25
CA GLN A 672 27.22 22.38 27.46
C GLN A 672 25.89 22.44 28.24
N ASP A 673 24.91 21.61 27.88
CA ASP A 673 23.64 21.53 28.60
C ASP A 673 23.87 21.06 30.05
N TYR A 674 24.73 20.05 30.24
CA TYR A 674 25.11 19.53 31.56
C TYR A 674 25.75 20.60 32.46
N VAL A 675 26.69 21.39 31.92
CA VAL A 675 27.36 22.48 32.63
C VAL A 675 26.35 23.58 33.02
N LEU A 676 25.42 23.94 32.13
CA LEU A 676 24.37 24.92 32.41
C LEU A 676 23.43 24.45 33.54
N LEU A 677 23.03 23.18 33.52
CA LEU A 677 22.14 22.60 34.54
C LEU A 677 22.79 22.51 35.92
N LEU A 678 24.08 22.14 36.00
CA LEU A 678 24.82 22.15 37.26
C LEU A 678 24.89 23.56 37.89
N VAL A 679 24.98 24.63 37.08
CA VAL A 679 24.92 26.02 37.59
C VAL A 679 23.52 26.37 38.11
N GLN A 680 22.47 25.99 37.37
CA GLN A 680 21.08 26.22 37.81
C GLN A 680 20.74 25.50 39.11
N ASP A 681 21.35 24.34 39.37
CA ASP A 681 21.19 23.59 40.62
C ASP A 681 22.18 24.03 41.72
N GLY A 682 22.94 25.12 41.50
CA GLY A 682 23.85 25.74 42.48
C GLY A 682 25.27 25.16 42.52
N TYR A 683 25.55 24.05 41.83
CA TYR A 683 26.84 23.35 41.80
C TYR A 683 27.86 23.98 40.83
N TYR A 684 27.93 25.32 40.79
CA TYR A 684 28.75 26.06 39.81
C TYR A 684 30.26 25.70 39.88
N LEU A 685 30.80 25.39 41.06
CA LEU A 685 32.19 24.94 41.20
C LEU A 685 32.45 23.56 40.58
N GLU A 686 31.46 22.66 40.60
CA GLU A 686 31.55 21.36 39.92
C GLU A 686 31.39 21.54 38.41
N ALA A 687 30.46 22.41 37.98
CA ALA A 687 30.30 22.82 36.59
C ALA A 687 31.62 23.34 35.98
N LEU A 688 32.39 24.17 36.71
CA LEU A 688 33.71 24.65 36.25
C LEU A 688 34.75 23.52 36.16
N ARG A 689 34.79 22.60 37.13
CA ARG A 689 35.67 21.41 37.08
C ARG A 689 35.35 20.53 35.88
N TYR A 690 34.06 20.30 35.61
CA TYR A 690 33.59 19.51 34.47
C TYR A 690 33.82 20.22 33.13
N ALA A 691 33.57 21.53 33.03
CA ALA A 691 33.86 22.34 31.85
C ALA A 691 35.34 22.29 31.50
N ARG A 692 36.24 22.44 32.50
CA ARG A 692 37.69 22.30 32.30
C ARG A 692 38.09 20.91 31.83
N LYS A 693 37.52 19.86 32.43
CA LYS A 693 37.82 18.45 32.07
C LYS A 693 37.43 18.13 30.63
N ASN A 694 36.27 18.60 30.18
CA ASN A 694 35.71 18.31 28.85
C ASN A 694 35.91 19.44 27.83
N LYS A 695 36.73 20.46 28.16
CA LYS A 695 37.08 21.63 27.33
C LYS A 695 35.87 22.40 26.76
N VAL A 696 34.80 22.53 27.54
CA VAL A 696 33.56 23.24 27.14
C VAL A 696 33.80 24.75 27.17
N ASN A 697 34.07 25.38 26.02
CA ASN A 697 34.34 26.82 25.91
C ASN A 697 33.11 27.69 25.61
N THR A 698 31.97 27.09 25.26
CA THR A 698 30.69 27.75 24.95
C THR A 698 29.88 28.22 26.18
N VAL A 699 30.55 28.30 27.34
CA VAL A 699 29.94 28.56 28.65
C VAL A 699 29.82 30.07 28.88
N ARG A 700 28.62 30.55 29.26
CA ARG A 700 28.38 31.97 29.59
C ARG A 700 28.99 32.32 30.97
N PRO A 701 29.98 33.23 31.07
CA PRO A 701 30.61 33.55 32.36
C PRO A 701 29.68 34.25 33.35
N SER A 702 28.77 35.10 32.87
CA SER A 702 27.83 35.88 33.70
C SER A 702 27.11 35.01 34.74
N LEU A 703 26.51 33.90 34.30
CA LEU A 703 25.73 32.98 35.16
C LEU A 703 26.55 32.39 36.32
N PHE A 704 27.87 32.23 36.15
CA PHE A 704 28.76 31.73 37.19
C PHE A 704 29.24 32.83 38.13
N LEU A 705 29.38 34.05 37.61
CA LEU A 705 29.77 35.23 38.38
C LEU A 705 28.60 35.73 39.23
N GLU A 706 27.37 35.67 38.69
CA GLU A 706 26.10 35.82 39.39
C GLU A 706 25.99 34.79 40.53
N ALA A 707 26.20 33.50 40.25
CA ALA A 707 26.15 32.44 41.27
C ALA A 707 27.26 32.58 42.34
N ALA A 708 28.47 32.97 41.95
CA ALA A 708 29.57 33.21 42.89
C ALA A 708 29.32 34.45 43.77
N TYR A 709 28.82 35.54 43.18
CA TYR A 709 28.43 36.75 43.91
C TYR A 709 27.29 36.46 44.90
N ALA A 710 26.28 35.69 44.48
CA ALA A 710 25.18 35.26 45.34
C ALA A 710 25.61 34.36 46.52
N SER A 711 26.80 33.75 46.47
CA SER A 711 27.38 33.03 47.62
C SER A 711 28.00 33.95 48.68
N ASN A 712 28.09 35.25 48.40
CA ASN A 712 28.64 36.31 49.25
C ASN A 712 30.10 36.09 49.73
N ASP A 713 30.85 35.21 49.07
CA ASP A 713 32.26 34.93 49.38
C ASP A 713 33.18 35.57 48.31
N PRO A 714 34.01 36.56 48.66
CA PRO A 714 34.94 37.18 47.71
C PRO A 714 36.01 36.22 47.19
N GLN A 715 36.37 35.16 47.93
CA GLN A 715 37.33 34.16 47.46
C GLN A 715 36.76 33.31 46.33
N HIS A 716 35.48 32.92 46.43
CA HIS A 716 34.79 32.24 45.34
C HIS A 716 34.66 33.14 44.10
N LEU A 717 34.22 34.39 44.25
CA LEU A 717 34.11 35.33 43.13
C LEU A 717 35.48 35.58 42.43
N ALA A 718 36.55 35.75 43.21
CA ALA A 718 37.91 35.88 42.67
C ALA A 718 38.38 34.62 41.92
N ALA A 719 38.09 33.42 42.45
CA ALA A 719 38.45 32.16 41.82
C ALA A 719 37.70 31.94 40.48
N VAL A 720 36.42 32.31 40.41
CA VAL A 720 35.62 32.23 39.17
C VAL A 720 36.07 33.27 38.14
N LEU A 721 36.32 34.52 38.54
CA LEU A 721 36.89 35.55 37.66
C LEU A 721 38.22 35.12 37.05
N ARG A 722 39.11 34.54 37.87
CA ARG A 722 40.39 34.00 37.39
C ARG A 722 40.20 32.81 36.46
N PHE A 723 39.29 31.88 36.78
CA PHE A 723 39.02 30.72 35.92
C PHE A 723 38.65 31.16 34.50
N PHE A 724 37.66 32.04 34.33
CA PHE A 724 37.26 32.49 32.98
C PHE A 724 38.34 33.34 32.30
N SER A 725 39.13 34.09 33.07
CA SER A 725 40.29 34.86 32.59
C SER A 725 41.42 34.00 32.00
N ASP A 726 41.52 32.74 32.44
CA ASP A 726 42.52 31.76 32.00
C ASP A 726 41.93 30.72 31.02
N PHE A 727 40.60 30.53 31.00
CA PHE A 727 39.90 29.46 30.26
C PHE A 727 39.14 29.92 29.02
N ILE A 728 38.69 31.19 28.94
CA ILE A 728 38.00 31.74 27.76
C ILE A 728 38.85 32.89 27.15
N PRO A 729 39.39 32.72 25.93
CA PRO A 729 40.11 33.77 25.23
C PRO A 729 39.27 35.04 25.09
N GLY A 730 39.85 36.21 25.39
CA GLY A 730 39.17 37.50 25.29
C GLY A 730 38.21 37.84 26.44
N PHE A 731 38.02 36.98 27.45
CA PHE A 731 37.11 37.30 28.57
C PHE A 731 37.50 38.60 29.31
N LYS A 732 38.80 38.90 29.42
CA LYS A 732 39.34 40.09 30.11
C LYS A 732 38.88 41.44 29.52
N SER A 733 38.36 41.46 28.29
CA SER A 733 37.83 42.65 27.61
C SER A 733 36.29 42.67 27.52
N THR A 734 35.60 41.85 28.33
CA THR A 734 34.13 41.83 28.41
C THR A 734 33.62 42.79 29.48
N SER A 735 32.38 43.28 29.29
CA SER A 735 31.60 44.00 30.31
C SER A 735 31.62 43.30 31.65
N ASP A 736 31.39 41.99 31.64
CA ASP A 736 31.17 41.16 32.82
C ASP A 736 32.45 41.10 33.66
N HIS A 737 33.61 40.94 33.01
CA HIS A 737 34.90 40.99 33.68
C HIS A 737 35.14 42.32 34.39
N HIS A 738 34.82 43.45 33.74
CA HIS A 738 34.98 44.78 34.35
C HIS A 738 34.00 45.02 35.50
N THR A 739 32.72 44.62 35.35
CA THR A 739 31.69 44.74 36.37
C THR A 739 32.04 43.91 37.61
N TYR A 740 32.26 42.60 37.44
CA TYR A 740 32.51 41.72 38.58
C TYR A 740 33.88 41.95 39.23
N SER A 741 34.88 42.46 38.51
CA SER A 741 36.14 42.90 39.14
C SER A 741 35.97 44.13 40.03
N ARG A 742 35.04 45.04 39.71
CA ARG A 742 34.69 46.17 40.58
C ARG A 742 33.93 45.69 41.82
N VAL A 743 32.91 44.84 41.63
CA VAL A 743 32.14 44.23 42.73
C VAL A 743 33.05 43.45 43.69
N LEU A 744 34.01 42.69 43.16
CA LEU A 744 35.01 42.00 43.98
C LEU A 744 35.86 42.97 44.81
N ALA A 745 36.28 44.11 44.25
CA ALA A 745 37.03 45.12 44.98
C ALA A 745 36.18 45.73 46.12
N GLU A 746 34.92 46.06 45.85
CA GLU A 746 33.96 46.58 46.83
C GLU A 746 33.69 45.57 47.97
N MET A 747 33.48 44.27 47.65
CA MET A 747 33.37 43.20 48.64
C MET A 747 34.65 42.99 49.45
N SER A 748 35.83 43.13 48.83
CA SER A 748 37.10 42.99 49.55
C SER A 748 37.36 44.14 50.51
N ALA A 749 36.85 45.34 50.21
CA ALA A 749 36.95 46.50 51.08
C ALA A 749 36.00 46.42 52.28
N SER A 750 34.79 45.87 52.11
CA SER A 750 33.82 45.70 53.21
C SER A 750 34.11 44.52 54.15
N VAL A 751 34.99 43.60 53.76
CA VAL A 751 35.49 42.49 54.60
C VAL A 751 36.81 42.86 55.31
N ALA A 752 37.45 43.98 54.93
CA ALA A 752 38.70 44.47 55.51
C ALA A 752 38.49 45.66 56.49
N ALA A 753 37.25 45.94 56.88
CA ALA A 753 36.82 47.02 57.78
C ALA A 753 36.00 46.46 58.96
#